data_AF-A0A166PFB9-F1
#
_entry.id   AF-A0A166PFB9-F1
#
_cell.length_a   1.000
_cell.length_b   1.000
_cell.length_c   1.000
_cell.angle_alpha   90.00
_cell.angle_beta   90.00
_cell.angle_gamma   90.00
#
_symmetry.space_group_name_H-M   'P 1'
#
loop_
_entity.id
_entity.type
_entity.pdbx_description
1 polymer ?
#
loop_
_entity_poly.entity_id
_entity_poly.type
_entity_poly.pdbx_seq_one_letter_code
_entity_poly.pdbx_strand_id
1 'polypeptide(L)'
;MPDRAGRRGPGRAKTVGGPRQNAPMPSPPASTLARETVLALAPDPAAARAGERLGGAGNWSGLGTAGEAVWGSCRGSGATPYRVVALTGAEFASTCTCPSRKFPCKHALGLLFLASGSPGLLTGGDEPPGWVSSWLDGRAARADAASARAAQRAAAREAAGESTSSARNQARREARVDAGVAELSQWLSDLARDGLGSAQTRPAAWWERTAARMVDAQAPGLAEAVRDMARIAARGGPDWPDRLTDRLGRLHLLCQGWSRRAELPATLVEVVRDRVGFTKAAADVLGGDRLAGAVDVLGERLFDTGKLRGRRQWLRLAESGQLAQLVSYGAGKQSPPPGLPVLTRVQAEVAAYPGRQPARLALAGTTGAPAPLVNLGTGDLGPGDLGTTAGTWREALSAHTATLSADPWADPVALVIRRITVLPPSAGAPRAAAGRAGARGESTPAGGAASQWLLRDSAGEALPMAAGTADSWGWWLLAVGGGGPLDLVVEWDGFDLIPLSAAPSSPLPGPGLRPPPGDTDSPARAGGGLPGADVGRTADAGRRAGSGSGAEAGAAAAQAAPRPVPGWSEVVDAAVVGVARARVPTLPGLARLVGEATGEGGPPAAADLLRTAALASGARRAGLLPADARGIPAPSPAPPDAAPVLPPQVCRIVETAISGPLFEARAQCLELMAAHGWRAPERLLGDLLALGAREVGIRVAVSRVLGERGRWLAGLHPDGRWVGGQVSAEEWPTASAAERRLLVQELRQRDPAAAAALLRGPADGPAFAPFDQASGAERVAFCEALRTGLGPWDADLLEHALDDRRADVRSAAVATAILLPGSGLARRAAARTEGLVGVTRHGLPGRRVHRLKIDTPAGLTDEMRRDGISAAQRHLSDAESRALLLTAEIARVDPAVWAERTGLTAEQFLAAEVTIAGVTGEPAARLRGALLRAVLRHRHPDWIRALLPRVELTEQARLIDCLPEPTRTEAVALAAGNQPGSNTTRPRFTAPVERAAALLAAIPGPWSPQLSQALVTTLTTLLTEHVAGPQAESYIRRLLVVAAWRADPEVGRQLTQLGPNPPAEAFAGELAELCAVLGARRELRAVLASPPDPHSRTEPTRPARLLVQEGSR
;
A
#
# COMPACT_ATOMS: atom_id res chain seq x y z
N MET A 1 -12.18 -45.07 -64.13
CA MET A 1 -12.73 -46.42 -64.30
C MET A 1 -11.91 -47.38 -63.47
N PRO A 2 -12.53 -48.38 -62.81
CA PRO A 2 -13.88 -48.47 -62.26
C PRO A 2 -13.77 -48.82 -60.75
N ASP A 3 -14.78 -49.05 -59.90
CA ASP A 3 -16.25 -49.13 -59.95
C ASP A 3 -16.73 -49.02 -58.48
N ARG A 4 -17.81 -48.27 -58.16
CA ARG A 4 -19.19 -48.76 -57.93
C ARG A 4 -19.29 -49.83 -56.83
N ALA A 5 -20.22 -49.83 -55.87
CA ALA A 5 -21.53 -49.21 -55.65
C ALA A 5 -21.88 -49.45 -54.16
N GLY A 6 -22.80 -48.79 -53.45
CA GLY A 6 -23.87 -47.87 -53.79
C GLY A 6 -25.13 -48.21 -52.97
N ARG A 7 -25.91 -47.17 -52.64
CA ARG A 7 -27.33 -47.16 -52.17
C ARG A 7 -27.54 -47.39 -50.66
N ARG A 8 -28.44 -46.70 -49.94
CA ARG A 8 -29.53 -45.73 -50.25
C ARG A 8 -29.98 -45.15 -48.89
N GLY A 9 -30.50 -43.92 -48.85
CA GLY A 9 -31.40 -43.47 -47.77
C GLY A 9 -31.36 -41.98 -47.46
N PRO A 10 -32.38 -41.18 -47.84
CA PRO A 10 -32.45 -39.75 -47.55
C PRO A 10 -33.34 -39.46 -46.32
N GLY A 11 -33.09 -38.34 -45.65
CA GLY A 11 -34.17 -37.55 -45.03
C GLY A 11 -34.06 -37.21 -43.54
N ARG A 12 -34.04 -35.90 -43.30
CA ARG A 12 -34.67 -35.15 -42.17
C ARG A 12 -34.10 -35.27 -40.74
N ALA A 13 -33.30 -34.25 -40.40
CA ALA A 13 -33.46 -33.26 -39.33
C ALA A 13 -33.95 -33.65 -37.90
N LYS A 14 -33.13 -33.16 -36.94
CA LYS A 14 -33.36 -32.73 -35.53
C LYS A 14 -33.24 -33.75 -34.39
N THR A 15 -32.15 -33.60 -33.60
CA THR A 15 -32.06 -33.59 -32.11
C THR A 15 -30.63 -33.15 -31.74
N VAL A 16 -30.40 -31.93 -31.22
CA VAL A 16 -30.34 -31.53 -29.79
C VAL A 16 -29.42 -32.40 -28.93
N GLY A 17 -28.36 -31.77 -28.42
CA GLY A 17 -27.86 -31.95 -27.04
C GLY A 17 -26.86 -33.09 -26.76
N GLY A 18 -25.58 -32.76 -26.72
CA GLY A 18 -24.56 -33.48 -25.97
C GLY A 18 -23.52 -32.48 -25.44
N PRO A 19 -23.19 -32.46 -24.14
CA PRO A 19 -22.35 -31.42 -23.55
C PRO A 19 -20.90 -31.60 -24.04
N ARG A 20 -20.33 -30.53 -24.60
CA ARG A 20 -18.89 -30.45 -24.83
C ARG A 20 -18.20 -30.55 -23.48
N GLN A 21 -17.40 -31.60 -23.31
CA GLN A 21 -16.46 -31.70 -22.21
C GLN A 21 -15.56 -30.46 -22.28
N ASN A 22 -15.70 -29.57 -21.30
CA ASN A 22 -14.83 -28.43 -21.10
C ASN A 22 -13.45 -29.00 -20.73
N ALA A 23 -12.53 -29.02 -21.68
CA ALA A 23 -11.12 -29.09 -21.37
C ALA A 23 -10.78 -27.87 -20.49
N PRO A 24 -10.10 -28.04 -19.33
CA PRO A 24 -9.69 -26.91 -18.52
C PRO A 24 -8.70 -26.07 -19.33
N MET A 25 -9.09 -24.81 -19.60
CA MET A 25 -8.21 -23.79 -20.13
C MET A 25 -7.00 -23.64 -19.19
N PRO A 26 -5.75 -23.64 -19.71
CA PRO A 26 -4.58 -23.46 -18.87
C PRO A 26 -4.67 -22.08 -18.19
N SER A 27 -4.57 -22.08 -16.86
CA SER A 27 -4.46 -20.85 -16.07
C SER A 27 -3.18 -20.12 -16.50
N PRO A 28 -3.21 -18.80 -16.71
CA PRO A 28 -1.97 -18.06 -16.98
C PRO A 28 -1.04 -18.19 -15.78
N PRO A 29 0.29 -18.28 -15.99
CA PRO A 29 1.24 -18.34 -14.89
C PRO A 29 1.06 -17.09 -14.04
N ALA A 30 0.93 -17.27 -12.73
CA ALA A 30 1.05 -16.17 -11.78
C ALA A 30 2.40 -15.51 -12.03
N SER A 31 2.42 -14.34 -12.69
CA SER A 31 3.68 -13.65 -12.94
C SER A 31 4.27 -13.21 -11.61
N THR A 32 5.40 -13.83 -11.26
CA THR A 32 6.13 -13.68 -9.99
C THR A 32 7.09 -12.50 -10.00
N LEU A 33 7.17 -11.80 -11.12
CA LEU A 33 8.08 -10.68 -11.33
C LEU A 33 7.34 -9.36 -11.14
N ALA A 34 7.35 -8.83 -9.92
CA ALA A 34 6.87 -7.48 -9.62
C ALA A 34 7.80 -6.42 -10.20
N ARG A 35 7.27 -5.23 -10.53
CA ARG A 35 8.05 -4.11 -11.09
C ARG A 35 9.22 -3.73 -10.19
N GLU A 36 9.01 -3.74 -8.89
CA GLU A 36 10.02 -3.45 -7.86
C GLU A 36 11.16 -4.46 -7.91
N THR A 37 10.86 -5.72 -8.25
CA THR A 37 11.87 -6.77 -8.44
C THR A 37 12.72 -6.48 -9.68
N VAL A 38 12.12 -5.99 -10.76
CA VAL A 38 12.87 -5.60 -11.97
C VAL A 38 13.74 -4.37 -11.73
N LEU A 39 13.23 -3.37 -11.00
CA LEU A 39 14.00 -2.20 -10.56
C LEU A 39 15.22 -2.62 -9.72
N ALA A 40 15.02 -3.58 -8.82
CA ALA A 40 16.05 -4.12 -7.94
C ALA A 40 17.16 -4.88 -8.69
N LEU A 41 16.86 -5.44 -9.88
CA LEU A 41 17.82 -6.11 -10.75
C LEU A 41 18.69 -5.16 -11.59
N ALA A 42 18.31 -3.88 -11.69
CA ALA A 42 19.02 -2.93 -12.52
C ALA A 42 20.44 -2.65 -11.97
N PRO A 43 21.48 -2.66 -12.82
CA PRO A 43 22.85 -2.44 -12.36
C PRO A 43 23.09 -1.00 -11.86
N ASP A 44 22.27 -0.05 -12.33
CA ASP A 44 22.25 1.33 -11.87
C ASP A 44 20.88 2.00 -12.22
N PRO A 45 20.55 3.15 -11.59
CA PRO A 45 19.28 3.85 -11.86
C PRO A 45 19.11 4.30 -13.32
N ALA A 46 20.20 4.56 -14.04
CA ALA A 46 20.11 4.97 -15.44
C ALA A 46 19.74 3.80 -16.35
N ALA A 47 20.29 2.60 -16.07
CA ALA A 47 19.90 1.36 -16.73
C ALA A 47 18.46 0.98 -16.41
N ALA A 48 18.00 1.19 -15.16
CA ALA A 48 16.60 1.00 -14.76
C ALA A 48 15.65 1.85 -15.61
N ARG A 49 15.85 3.18 -15.63
CA ARG A 49 15.05 4.13 -16.43
C ARG A 49 15.12 3.84 -17.93
N ALA A 50 16.28 3.42 -18.43
CA ALA A 50 16.43 3.04 -19.84
C ALA A 50 15.69 1.73 -20.17
N GLY A 51 15.69 0.77 -19.24
CA GLY A 51 14.93 -0.47 -19.37
C GLY A 51 13.43 -0.24 -19.30
N GLU A 52 12.94 0.58 -18.36
CA GLU A 52 11.52 0.92 -18.25
C GLU A 52 10.96 1.52 -19.54
N ARG A 53 11.72 2.44 -20.16
CA ARG A 53 11.36 3.01 -21.48
C ARG A 53 11.24 1.95 -22.58
N LEU A 54 12.01 0.85 -22.47
CA LEU A 54 11.93 -0.26 -23.41
C LEU A 54 10.82 -1.25 -23.06
N GLY A 55 10.15 -1.15 -21.90
CA GLY A 55 9.11 -2.08 -21.45
C GLY A 55 7.79 -2.04 -22.23
N GLY A 56 7.63 -1.14 -23.21
CA GLY A 56 6.45 -1.06 -24.08
C GLY A 56 6.48 -2.03 -25.26
N ALA A 57 5.32 -2.58 -25.62
CA ALA A 57 5.14 -3.57 -26.69
C ALA A 57 5.77 -3.19 -28.04
N GLY A 58 5.69 -1.90 -28.41
CA GLY A 58 6.15 -1.41 -29.73
C GLY A 58 7.66 -1.55 -29.99
N ASN A 59 8.47 -1.78 -28.95
CA ASN A 59 9.91 -2.00 -29.08
C ASN A 59 10.28 -3.45 -29.39
N TRP A 60 9.33 -4.37 -29.30
CA TRP A 60 9.56 -5.80 -29.28
C TRP A 60 8.85 -6.53 -30.43
N SER A 61 9.47 -7.61 -30.87
CA SER A 61 8.91 -8.55 -31.85
C SER A 61 9.28 -9.98 -31.47
N GLY A 62 8.49 -10.97 -31.91
CA GLY A 62 8.74 -12.38 -31.59
C GLY A 62 8.77 -12.66 -30.09
N LEU A 63 7.88 -12.00 -29.34
CA LEU A 63 7.73 -12.18 -27.89
C LEU A 63 7.18 -13.57 -27.60
N GLY A 64 7.75 -14.26 -26.62
CA GLY A 64 7.22 -15.54 -26.18
C GLY A 64 7.68 -15.92 -24.78
N THR A 65 7.03 -16.94 -24.24
CA THR A 65 7.34 -17.47 -22.92
C THR A 65 7.15 -18.99 -22.87
N ALA A 66 8.00 -19.67 -22.10
CA ALA A 66 7.88 -21.08 -21.77
C ALA A 66 8.50 -21.30 -20.38
N GLY A 67 7.72 -21.81 -19.43
CA GLY A 67 8.14 -21.90 -18.03
C GLY A 67 8.53 -20.53 -17.46
N GLU A 68 9.70 -20.44 -16.82
CA GLU A 68 10.24 -19.16 -16.32
C GLU A 68 10.96 -18.32 -17.39
N ALA A 69 11.16 -18.86 -18.60
CA ALA A 69 11.85 -18.18 -19.67
C ALA A 69 10.92 -17.23 -20.43
N VAL A 70 11.39 -16.01 -20.65
CA VAL A 70 10.79 -15.02 -21.53
C VAL A 70 11.82 -14.60 -22.58
N TRP A 71 11.36 -14.36 -23.80
CA TRP A 71 12.23 -13.91 -24.88
C TRP A 71 11.56 -12.90 -25.80
N GLY A 72 12.38 -12.17 -26.54
CA GLY A 72 11.93 -11.25 -27.56
C GLY A 72 13.08 -10.64 -28.34
N SER A 73 12.75 -10.01 -29.46
CA SER A 73 13.68 -9.26 -30.30
C SER A 73 13.41 -7.76 -30.17
N CYS A 74 14.32 -7.03 -29.53
CA CYS A 74 14.21 -5.59 -29.29
C CYS A 74 14.79 -4.81 -30.47
N ARG A 75 14.04 -3.83 -30.99
CA ARG A 75 14.56 -2.89 -31.99
C ARG A 75 15.69 -2.06 -31.36
N GLY A 76 16.88 -2.11 -31.97
CA GLY A 76 18.10 -1.49 -31.46
C GLY A 76 18.71 -0.49 -32.44
N SER A 77 19.87 0.07 -32.10
CA SER A 77 20.62 1.04 -32.92
C SER A 77 21.33 0.42 -34.14
N GLY A 78 21.15 -0.88 -34.40
CA GLY A 78 21.76 -1.59 -35.52
C GLY A 78 20.71 -2.17 -36.49
N ALA A 79 21.17 -2.68 -37.63
CA ALA A 79 20.29 -3.21 -38.68
C ALA A 79 19.52 -4.49 -38.28
N THR A 80 20.00 -5.23 -37.27
CA THR A 80 19.35 -6.45 -36.75
C THR A 80 18.82 -6.22 -35.32
N PRO A 81 17.57 -6.60 -35.01
CA PRO A 81 17.03 -6.54 -33.66
C PRO A 81 17.87 -7.35 -32.66
N TYR A 82 18.06 -6.83 -31.46
CA TYR A 82 18.76 -7.55 -30.40
C TYR A 82 17.88 -8.66 -29.85
N ARG A 83 18.37 -9.89 -29.91
CA ARG A 83 17.68 -11.05 -29.34
C ARG A 83 17.97 -11.11 -27.84
N VAL A 84 16.92 -11.21 -27.05
CA VAL A 84 16.96 -11.16 -25.59
C VAL A 84 16.22 -12.37 -25.03
N VAL A 85 16.87 -13.09 -24.11
CA VAL A 85 16.22 -14.12 -23.27
C VAL A 85 16.49 -13.76 -21.83
N ALA A 86 15.48 -13.91 -20.97
CA ALA A 86 15.64 -13.80 -19.53
C ALA A 86 14.83 -14.89 -18.82
N LEU A 87 15.37 -15.41 -17.70
CA LEU A 87 14.66 -16.24 -16.74
C LEU A 87 14.08 -15.32 -15.66
N THR A 88 12.82 -15.54 -15.30
CA THR A 88 12.05 -14.64 -14.42
C THR A 88 11.96 -15.10 -12.97
N GLY A 89 12.37 -16.34 -12.66
CA GLY A 89 12.35 -16.89 -11.30
C GLY A 89 13.74 -17.05 -10.66
N ALA A 90 13.85 -18.04 -9.77
CA ALA A 90 14.98 -18.18 -8.83
C ALA A 90 16.33 -18.37 -9.51
N GLU A 91 16.33 -18.91 -10.74
CA GLU A 91 17.51 -19.14 -11.56
C GLU A 91 17.86 -17.95 -12.46
N PHE A 92 17.43 -16.75 -12.07
CA PHE A 92 17.54 -15.52 -12.85
C PHE A 92 18.84 -15.42 -13.64
N ALA A 93 18.69 -15.39 -14.95
CA ALA A 93 19.77 -15.17 -15.90
C ALA A 93 19.21 -14.49 -17.13
N SER A 94 20.04 -13.72 -17.82
CA SER A 94 19.67 -13.15 -19.10
C SER A 94 20.79 -13.28 -20.11
N THR A 95 20.45 -13.18 -21.39
CA THR A 95 21.40 -12.97 -22.47
C THR A 95 20.79 -11.98 -23.45
N CYS A 96 21.64 -11.13 -24.02
CA CYS A 96 21.24 -10.16 -25.03
C CYS A 96 22.35 -10.05 -26.06
N THR A 97 22.01 -10.02 -27.36
CA THR A 97 23.01 -9.84 -28.43
C THR A 97 23.54 -8.40 -28.57
N CYS A 98 23.30 -7.52 -27.59
CA CYS A 98 23.73 -6.13 -27.65
C CYS A 98 25.18 -5.95 -27.12
N PRO A 99 25.93 -4.94 -27.58
CA PRO A 99 27.33 -4.72 -27.18
C PRO A 99 27.51 -4.14 -25.77
N SER A 100 26.46 -4.08 -24.94
CA SER A 100 26.52 -3.48 -23.61
C SER A 100 27.33 -4.34 -22.64
N ARG A 101 28.19 -3.69 -21.85
CA ARG A 101 28.91 -4.33 -20.73
C ARG A 101 28.14 -4.33 -19.41
N LYS A 102 26.93 -3.74 -19.37
CA LYS A 102 26.06 -3.74 -18.19
C LYS A 102 25.16 -4.96 -18.22
N PHE A 103 25.10 -5.69 -17.11
CA PHE A 103 24.32 -6.92 -16.99
C PHE A 103 23.47 -6.89 -15.70
N PRO A 104 22.14 -7.07 -15.78
CA PRO A 104 21.31 -7.09 -16.99
C PRO A 104 21.41 -5.78 -17.79
N CYS A 105 21.41 -5.87 -19.12
CA CYS A 105 21.43 -4.68 -19.97
C CYS A 105 20.04 -4.02 -20.03
N LYS A 106 19.95 -2.79 -20.56
CA LYS A 106 18.65 -2.10 -20.70
C LYS A 106 17.60 -2.91 -21.48
N HIS A 107 18.00 -3.74 -22.45
CA HIS A 107 17.06 -4.58 -23.20
C HIS A 107 16.56 -5.75 -22.36
N ALA A 108 17.44 -6.41 -21.60
CA ALA A 108 17.03 -7.45 -20.65
C ALA A 108 16.07 -6.88 -19.59
N LEU A 109 16.38 -5.71 -19.03
CA LEU A 109 15.47 -5.01 -18.11
C LEU A 109 14.15 -4.63 -18.78
N GLY A 110 14.17 -4.16 -20.03
CA GLY A 110 12.97 -3.85 -20.80
C GLY A 110 12.06 -5.06 -21.02
N LEU A 111 12.63 -6.23 -21.34
CA LEU A 111 11.86 -7.47 -21.47
C LEU A 111 11.22 -7.88 -20.14
N LEU A 112 11.95 -7.73 -19.04
CA LEU A 112 11.48 -8.02 -17.68
C LEU A 112 10.37 -7.05 -17.24
N PHE A 113 10.49 -5.75 -17.54
CA PHE A 113 9.42 -4.77 -17.30
C PHE A 113 8.17 -5.07 -18.14
N LEU A 114 8.35 -5.48 -19.40
CA LEU A 114 7.23 -5.91 -20.26
C LEU A 114 6.55 -7.15 -19.69
N ALA A 115 7.31 -8.17 -19.28
CA ALA A 115 6.78 -9.38 -18.65
C ALA A 115 6.05 -9.08 -17.33
N SER A 116 6.51 -8.06 -16.58
CA SER A 116 5.90 -7.61 -15.33
C SER A 116 4.58 -6.86 -15.56
N GLY A 117 4.57 -5.87 -16.46
CA GLY A 117 3.44 -4.96 -16.67
C GLY A 117 2.43 -5.41 -17.72
N SER A 118 2.81 -6.29 -18.64
CA SER A 118 1.96 -6.74 -19.75
C SER A 118 2.23 -8.21 -20.13
N PRO A 119 2.09 -9.16 -19.19
CA PRO A 119 2.39 -10.57 -19.44
C PRO A 119 1.56 -11.17 -20.58
N GLY A 120 0.34 -10.66 -20.83
CA GLY A 120 -0.52 -11.12 -21.93
C GLY A 120 0.02 -10.87 -23.35
N LEU A 121 1.09 -10.09 -23.49
CA LEU A 121 1.80 -9.91 -24.77
C LEU A 121 2.76 -11.07 -25.09
N LEU A 122 3.13 -11.87 -24.08
CA LEU A 122 3.97 -13.04 -24.26
C LEU A 122 3.09 -14.21 -24.68
N THR A 123 3.17 -14.62 -25.93
CA THR A 123 2.44 -15.80 -26.40
C THR A 123 3.10 -17.07 -25.85
N GLY A 124 2.33 -17.88 -25.13
CA GLY A 124 2.75 -19.20 -24.66
C GLY A 124 2.69 -20.21 -25.80
N GLY A 125 3.74 -21.01 -25.96
CA GLY A 125 3.80 -22.11 -26.91
C GLY A 125 4.65 -23.25 -26.34
N ASP A 126 4.33 -24.48 -26.73
CA ASP A 126 4.99 -25.68 -26.20
C ASP A 126 6.46 -25.81 -26.65
N GLU A 127 6.92 -25.00 -27.63
CA GLU A 127 8.29 -25.09 -28.17
C GLU A 127 8.97 -23.71 -28.33
N PRO A 128 10.07 -23.44 -27.58
CA PRO A 128 10.84 -22.21 -27.73
C PRO A 128 11.59 -22.16 -29.07
N PRO A 129 11.85 -20.95 -29.64
CA PRO A 129 12.66 -20.82 -30.85
C PRO A 129 14.04 -21.45 -30.67
N GLY A 130 14.62 -22.05 -31.72
CA GLY A 130 15.88 -22.81 -31.60
C GLY A 130 17.08 -22.05 -31.00
N TRP A 131 17.13 -20.72 -31.11
CA TRP A 131 18.17 -19.90 -30.46
C TRP A 131 17.95 -19.72 -28.94
N VAL A 132 16.70 -19.82 -28.48
CA VAL A 132 16.31 -19.85 -27.07
C VAL A 132 16.58 -21.25 -26.52
N SER A 133 16.12 -22.30 -27.19
CA SER A 133 16.37 -23.70 -26.80
C SER A 133 17.86 -23.98 -26.69
N SER A 134 18.66 -23.61 -27.71
CA SER A 134 20.12 -23.76 -27.67
C SER A 134 20.76 -23.02 -26.48
N TRP A 135 20.24 -21.87 -26.07
CA TRP A 135 20.73 -21.15 -24.90
C TRP A 135 20.35 -21.85 -23.58
N LEU A 136 19.10 -22.34 -23.48
CA LEU A 136 18.61 -23.11 -22.34
C LEU A 136 19.37 -24.44 -22.20
N ASP A 137 19.48 -25.22 -23.27
CA ASP A 137 20.23 -26.49 -23.34
C ASP A 137 21.70 -26.26 -23.02
N GLY A 138 22.29 -25.19 -23.58
CA GLY A 138 23.67 -24.82 -23.28
C GLY A 138 23.89 -24.40 -21.82
N ARG A 139 22.85 -23.91 -21.12
CA ARG A 139 22.91 -23.65 -19.68
C ARG A 139 22.76 -24.94 -18.88
N ALA A 140 21.78 -25.78 -19.21
CA ALA A 140 21.59 -27.09 -18.58
C ALA A 140 22.86 -27.94 -18.70
N ALA A 141 23.41 -28.07 -19.90
CA ALA A 141 24.66 -28.80 -20.14
C ALA A 141 25.86 -28.19 -19.40
N ARG A 142 25.92 -26.86 -19.19
CA ARG A 142 26.97 -26.24 -18.37
C ARG A 142 26.77 -26.49 -16.89
N ALA A 143 25.53 -26.49 -16.41
CA ALA A 143 25.19 -26.84 -15.03
C ALA A 143 25.52 -28.32 -14.76
N ASP A 144 25.17 -29.21 -15.67
CA ASP A 144 25.49 -30.64 -15.62
C ASP A 144 26.99 -30.87 -15.71
N ALA A 145 27.69 -30.22 -16.65
CA ALA A 145 29.15 -30.33 -16.76
C ALA A 145 29.87 -29.72 -15.55
N ALA A 146 29.36 -28.63 -14.96
CA ALA A 146 29.91 -28.07 -13.73
C ALA A 146 29.69 -29.02 -12.55
N SER A 147 28.51 -29.64 -12.46
CA SER A 147 28.16 -30.63 -11.44
C SER A 147 28.99 -31.90 -11.60
N ALA A 148 29.14 -32.42 -12.81
CA ALA A 148 29.97 -33.58 -13.14
C ALA A 148 31.45 -33.28 -12.89
N ARG A 149 31.96 -32.10 -13.22
CA ARG A 149 33.33 -31.68 -12.88
C ARG A 149 33.51 -31.50 -11.38
N ALA A 150 32.50 -31.02 -10.66
CA ALA A 150 32.54 -30.90 -9.20
C ALA A 150 32.55 -32.29 -8.56
N ALA A 151 31.69 -33.21 -9.01
CA ALA A 151 31.67 -34.61 -8.59
C ALA A 151 32.97 -35.34 -8.94
N GLN A 152 33.52 -35.14 -10.14
CA GLN A 152 34.82 -35.68 -10.54
C GLN A 152 35.97 -35.07 -9.73
N ARG A 153 35.92 -33.77 -9.39
CA ARG A 153 36.91 -33.15 -8.49
C ARG A 153 36.76 -33.65 -7.06
N ALA A 154 35.54 -33.88 -6.57
CA ALA A 154 35.29 -34.45 -5.26
C ALA A 154 35.79 -35.91 -5.20
N ALA A 155 35.43 -36.73 -6.18
CA ALA A 155 35.90 -38.11 -6.32
C ALA A 155 37.42 -38.20 -6.57
N ALA A 156 38.01 -37.28 -7.34
CA ALA A 156 39.46 -37.21 -7.53
C ALA A 156 40.19 -36.76 -6.25
N ARG A 157 39.62 -35.84 -5.46
CA ARG A 157 40.13 -35.45 -4.13
C ARG A 157 40.10 -36.62 -3.14
N GLU A 158 39.05 -37.45 -3.21
CA GLU A 158 38.87 -38.65 -2.40
C GLU A 158 39.82 -39.78 -2.82
N ALA A 159 39.93 -40.05 -4.12
CA ALA A 159 40.75 -41.13 -4.68
C ALA A 159 42.26 -40.81 -4.71
N ALA A 160 42.65 -39.53 -4.81
CA ALA A 160 44.06 -39.13 -4.83
C ALA A 160 44.72 -39.11 -3.45
N GLY A 161 43.97 -39.35 -2.34
CA GLY A 161 44.53 -39.26 -1.00
C GLY A 161 45.28 -37.94 -0.78
N GLU A 162 44.67 -36.80 -1.15
CA GLU A 162 45.29 -35.47 -1.16
C GLU A 162 45.57 -34.92 0.26
N SER A 163 46.49 -35.56 0.98
CA SER A 163 46.65 -35.40 2.42
C SER A 163 47.72 -34.40 2.86
N THR A 164 48.44 -33.72 1.97
CA THR A 164 49.52 -32.80 2.40
C THR A 164 49.31 -31.34 2.04
N SER A 165 49.05 -30.95 0.79
CA SER A 165 48.92 -29.52 0.45
C SER A 165 47.57 -28.91 0.89
N SER A 166 46.45 -29.58 0.59
CA SER A 166 45.11 -29.16 1.01
C SER A 166 44.95 -29.22 2.53
N ALA A 167 45.38 -30.33 3.14
CA ALA A 167 45.40 -30.49 4.59
C ALA A 167 46.31 -29.47 5.29
N ARG A 168 47.50 -29.16 4.74
CA ARG A 168 48.40 -28.11 5.28
C ARG A 168 47.78 -26.71 5.15
N ASN A 169 47.08 -26.41 4.05
CA ASN A 169 46.37 -25.13 3.90
C ASN A 169 45.20 -25.01 4.88
N GLN A 170 44.44 -26.09 5.07
CA GLN A 170 43.35 -26.17 6.04
C GLN A 170 43.88 -26.06 7.48
N ALA A 171 44.94 -26.79 7.83
CA ALA A 171 45.61 -26.70 9.12
C ALA A 171 46.18 -25.29 9.38
N ARG A 172 46.75 -24.64 8.36
CA ARG A 172 47.23 -23.25 8.47
C ARG A 172 46.09 -22.25 8.69
N ARG A 173 44.94 -22.46 8.02
CA ARG A 173 43.73 -21.66 8.26
C ARG A 173 43.21 -21.90 9.67
N GLU A 174 43.10 -23.16 10.10
CA GLU A 174 42.68 -23.51 11.45
C GLU A 174 43.59 -22.88 12.51
N ALA A 175 44.92 -22.93 12.35
CA ALA A 175 45.85 -22.30 13.28
C ALA A 175 45.69 -20.77 13.36
N ARG A 176 45.37 -20.10 12.25
CA ARG A 176 45.05 -18.66 12.25
C ARG A 176 43.74 -18.37 12.98
N VAL A 177 42.73 -19.21 12.76
CA VAL A 177 41.46 -19.11 13.46
C VAL A 177 41.64 -19.40 14.95
N ASP A 178 42.45 -20.39 15.34
CA ASP A 178 42.78 -20.71 16.73
C ASP A 178 43.39 -19.47 17.44
N ALA A 179 44.35 -18.80 16.80
CA ALA A 179 44.93 -17.56 17.33
C ALA A 179 43.89 -16.43 17.44
N GLY A 180 43.04 -16.25 16.43
CA GLY A 180 41.97 -15.25 16.46
C GLY A 180 40.93 -15.53 17.54
N VAL A 181 40.52 -16.78 17.71
CA VAL A 181 39.56 -17.22 18.75
C VAL A 181 40.13 -16.99 20.14
N ALA A 182 41.44 -17.22 20.34
CA ALA A 182 42.10 -16.92 21.62
C ALA A 182 42.06 -15.42 21.94
N GLU A 183 42.41 -14.57 20.97
CA GLU A 183 42.35 -13.11 21.14
C GLU A 183 40.91 -12.62 21.39
N LEU A 184 39.94 -13.12 20.63
CA LEU A 184 38.54 -12.76 20.81
C LEU A 184 38.02 -13.22 22.18
N SER A 185 38.43 -14.39 22.66
CA SER A 185 38.04 -14.90 23.99
C SER A 185 38.56 -14.01 25.12
N GLN A 186 39.78 -13.47 24.99
CA GLN A 186 40.31 -12.49 25.92
C GLN A 186 39.50 -11.20 25.88
N TRP A 187 39.21 -10.68 24.68
CA TRP A 187 38.42 -9.46 24.51
C TRP A 187 36.99 -9.60 25.06
N LEU A 188 36.35 -10.75 24.89
CA LEU A 188 35.04 -11.05 25.51
C LEU A 188 35.13 -11.08 27.05
N SER A 189 36.24 -11.59 27.59
CA SER A 189 36.48 -11.60 29.04
C SER A 189 36.70 -10.20 29.59
N ASP A 190 37.37 -9.33 28.84
CA ASP A 190 37.54 -7.91 29.20
C ASP A 190 36.18 -7.18 29.16
N LEU A 191 35.36 -7.44 28.14
CA LEU A 191 33.98 -6.95 28.07
C LEU A 191 33.12 -7.39 29.26
N ALA A 192 33.20 -8.67 29.64
CA ALA A 192 32.48 -9.21 30.79
C ALA A 192 33.00 -8.65 32.13
N ARG A 193 34.30 -8.30 32.21
CA ARG A 193 34.90 -7.67 33.38
C ARG A 193 34.45 -6.22 33.55
N ASP A 194 34.52 -5.43 32.48
CA ASP A 194 34.23 -4.00 32.48
C ASP A 194 32.71 -3.70 32.49
N GLY A 195 31.91 -4.59 31.90
CA GLY A 195 30.46 -4.51 31.83
C GLY A 195 29.94 -3.88 30.53
N LEU A 196 28.81 -4.39 30.04
CA LEU A 196 28.18 -4.01 28.77
C LEU A 196 27.67 -2.56 28.75
N GLY A 197 27.36 -1.96 29.92
CA GLY A 197 27.01 -0.54 30.00
C GLY A 197 28.16 0.37 29.55
N SER A 198 29.40 -0.02 29.86
CA SER A 198 30.58 0.69 29.35
C SER A 198 30.83 0.42 27.86
N ALA A 199 30.50 -0.79 27.38
CA ALA A 199 30.63 -1.18 25.99
C ALA A 199 29.68 -0.40 25.08
N GLN A 200 28.47 -0.08 25.57
CA GLN A 200 27.48 0.70 24.82
C GLN A 200 27.98 2.09 24.41
N THR A 201 28.81 2.72 25.25
CA THR A 201 29.34 4.06 24.98
C THR A 201 30.60 4.05 24.09
N ARG A 202 31.09 2.86 23.68
CA ARG A 202 32.26 2.74 22.81
C ARG A 202 31.93 3.16 21.37
N PRO A 203 32.84 3.87 20.69
CA PRO A 203 32.62 4.26 19.29
C PRO A 203 32.64 3.06 18.35
N ALA A 204 31.97 3.17 17.20
CA ALA A 204 31.91 2.10 16.18
C ALA A 204 33.30 1.58 15.75
N ALA A 205 34.30 2.47 15.67
CA ALA A 205 35.68 2.11 15.34
C ALA A 205 36.34 1.17 16.39
N TRP A 206 35.90 1.21 17.65
CA TRP A 206 36.40 0.30 18.68
C TRP A 206 35.99 -1.14 18.37
N TRP A 207 34.72 -1.36 18.01
CA TRP A 207 34.18 -2.66 17.59
C TRP A 207 34.78 -3.15 16.28
N GLU A 208 34.91 -2.27 15.29
CA GLU A 208 35.43 -2.64 13.97
C GLU A 208 36.90 -3.08 14.03
N ARG A 209 37.72 -2.55 14.96
CA ARG A 209 39.10 -3.03 15.16
C ARG A 209 39.14 -4.52 15.54
N THR A 210 38.25 -4.97 16.43
CA THR A 210 38.17 -6.39 16.81
C THR A 210 37.62 -7.22 15.65
N ALA A 211 36.58 -6.73 14.95
CA ALA A 211 36.03 -7.43 13.78
C ALA A 211 37.06 -7.58 12.65
N ALA A 212 37.88 -6.58 12.38
CA ALA A 212 38.95 -6.62 11.38
C ALA A 212 39.98 -7.70 11.69
N ARG A 213 40.39 -7.84 12.96
CA ARG A 213 41.30 -8.92 13.40
C ARG A 213 40.73 -10.31 13.14
N MET A 214 39.41 -10.50 13.29
CA MET A 214 38.77 -11.77 12.96
C MET A 214 38.77 -12.06 11.46
N VAL A 215 38.69 -11.02 10.61
CA VAL A 215 38.89 -11.18 9.16
C VAL A 215 40.33 -11.61 8.85
N ASP A 216 41.32 -10.97 9.48
CA ASP A 216 42.74 -11.32 9.32
C ASP A 216 43.06 -12.74 9.81
N ALA A 217 42.38 -13.18 10.88
CA ALA A 217 42.41 -14.54 11.40
C ALA A 217 41.67 -15.58 10.52
N GLN A 218 41.06 -15.15 9.40
CA GLN A 218 40.25 -15.99 8.50
C GLN A 218 38.97 -16.57 9.13
N ALA A 219 38.41 -15.84 10.11
CA ALA A 219 37.16 -16.12 10.81
C ALA A 219 36.09 -15.03 10.54
N PRO A 220 35.64 -14.85 9.27
CA PRO A 220 34.73 -13.77 8.92
C PRO A 220 33.35 -13.89 9.60
N GLY A 221 32.93 -15.09 10.03
CA GLY A 221 31.69 -15.27 10.79
C GLY A 221 31.78 -14.68 12.20
N LEU A 222 32.94 -14.81 12.86
CA LEU A 222 33.20 -14.16 14.15
C LEU A 222 33.26 -12.63 14.01
N ALA A 223 33.85 -12.14 12.91
CA ALA A 223 33.86 -10.72 12.60
C ALA A 223 32.43 -10.15 12.49
N GLU A 224 31.54 -10.88 11.82
CA GLU A 224 30.14 -10.46 11.67
C GLU A 224 29.38 -10.49 12.99
N ALA A 225 29.61 -11.50 13.84
CA ALA A 225 29.03 -11.55 15.19
C ALA A 225 29.44 -10.34 16.05
N VAL A 226 30.69 -9.88 15.95
CA VAL A 226 31.14 -8.65 16.63
C VAL A 226 30.44 -7.41 16.07
N ARG A 227 30.22 -7.32 14.75
CA ARG A 227 29.47 -6.21 14.13
C ARG A 227 27.99 -6.23 14.50
N ASP A 228 27.40 -7.41 14.68
CA ASP A 228 26.03 -7.57 15.18
C ASP A 228 25.91 -7.04 16.62
N MET A 229 26.85 -7.38 17.50
CA MET A 229 26.92 -6.84 18.86
C MET A 229 27.02 -5.31 18.85
N ALA A 230 27.85 -4.75 17.97
CA ALA A 230 27.99 -3.30 17.81
C ALA A 230 26.67 -2.64 17.36
N ARG A 231 25.93 -3.27 16.44
CA ARG A 231 24.61 -2.79 15.99
C ARG A 231 23.58 -2.80 17.12
N ILE A 232 23.56 -3.84 17.95
CA ILE A 232 22.66 -3.93 19.11
C ILE A 232 22.99 -2.82 20.11
N ALA A 233 24.27 -2.64 20.46
CA ALA A 233 24.72 -1.59 21.35
C ALA A 233 24.34 -0.18 20.84
N ALA A 234 24.54 0.07 19.54
CA ALA A 234 24.26 1.37 18.93
C ALA A 234 22.77 1.70 18.81
N ARG A 235 21.88 0.70 18.67
CA ARG A 235 20.44 0.92 18.45
C ARG A 235 19.71 1.49 19.68
N GLY A 236 20.20 1.19 20.90
CA GLY A 236 19.84 1.93 22.12
C GLY A 236 18.37 1.87 22.59
N GLY A 237 17.67 0.73 22.47
CA GLY A 237 16.28 0.51 22.94
C GLY A 237 16.16 -0.24 24.28
N PRO A 238 14.98 -0.32 24.92
CA PRO A 238 14.83 -0.91 26.26
C PRO A 238 15.31 -2.38 26.37
N ASP A 239 15.38 -3.11 25.26
CA ASP A 239 15.79 -4.51 25.16
C ASP A 239 17.26 -4.71 24.71
N TRP A 240 18.03 -3.63 24.51
CA TRP A 240 19.44 -3.74 24.11
C TRP A 240 20.30 -4.54 25.12
N PRO A 241 20.12 -4.44 26.46
CA PRO A 241 20.93 -5.19 27.41
C PRO A 241 20.76 -6.70 27.27
N ASP A 242 19.51 -7.15 27.16
CA ASP A 242 19.16 -8.55 26.97
C ASP A 242 19.75 -9.10 25.67
N ARG A 243 19.56 -8.40 24.55
CA ARG A 243 20.09 -8.84 23.25
C ARG A 243 21.60 -8.87 23.22
N LEU A 244 22.27 -7.90 23.82
CA LEU A 244 23.73 -7.86 23.84
C LEU A 244 24.30 -8.97 24.74
N THR A 245 23.65 -9.25 25.87
CA THR A 245 24.00 -10.38 26.77
C THR A 245 23.81 -11.72 26.09
N ASP A 246 22.71 -11.92 25.34
CA ASP A 246 22.46 -13.13 24.54
C ASP A 246 23.57 -13.34 23.50
N ARG A 247 23.89 -12.29 22.72
CA ARG A 247 24.95 -12.37 21.71
C ARG A 247 26.33 -12.59 22.32
N LEU A 248 26.62 -11.97 23.46
CA LEU A 248 27.87 -12.16 24.21
C LEU A 248 28.05 -13.64 24.61
N GLY A 249 27.04 -14.23 25.24
CA GLY A 249 27.05 -15.63 25.66
C GLY A 249 27.19 -16.59 24.47
N ARG A 250 26.43 -16.36 23.39
CA ARG A 250 26.50 -17.20 22.18
C ARG A 250 27.83 -17.10 21.44
N LEU A 251 28.43 -15.90 21.39
CA LEU A 251 29.76 -15.73 20.79
C LEU A 251 30.84 -16.42 21.64
N HIS A 252 30.75 -16.33 22.96
CA HIS A 252 31.61 -17.10 23.85
C HIS A 252 31.45 -18.62 23.62
N LEU A 253 30.21 -19.11 23.54
CA LEU A 253 29.94 -20.52 23.25
C LEU A 253 30.57 -20.95 21.91
N LEU A 254 30.55 -20.09 20.89
CA LEU A 254 31.15 -20.38 19.59
C LEU A 254 32.68 -20.46 19.67
N CYS A 255 33.31 -19.55 20.41
CA CYS A 255 34.74 -19.62 20.70
C CYS A 255 35.10 -20.93 21.42
N GLN A 256 34.31 -21.33 22.44
CA GLN A 256 34.53 -22.59 23.15
C GLN A 256 34.31 -23.81 22.25
N GLY A 257 33.27 -23.80 21.43
CA GLY A 257 32.99 -24.87 20.46
C GLY A 257 34.11 -25.04 19.44
N TRP A 258 34.73 -23.94 19.00
CA TRP A 258 35.90 -24.00 18.12
C TRP A 258 37.13 -24.57 18.84
N SER A 259 37.43 -24.07 20.04
CA SER A 259 38.60 -24.50 20.82
C SER A 259 38.53 -25.97 21.23
N ARG A 260 37.32 -26.48 21.50
CA ARG A 260 37.06 -27.87 21.94
C ARG A 260 36.53 -28.77 20.83
N ARG A 261 36.66 -28.35 19.57
CA ARG A 261 36.09 -29.07 18.40
C ARG A 261 36.46 -30.55 18.30
N ALA A 262 37.61 -30.95 18.85
CA ALA A 262 38.05 -32.35 18.87
C ALA A 262 37.19 -33.25 19.77
N GLU A 263 36.46 -32.66 20.74
CA GLU A 263 35.57 -33.36 21.67
C GLU A 263 34.11 -33.36 21.20
N LEU A 264 33.79 -32.67 20.10
CA LEU A 264 32.42 -32.49 19.63
C LEU A 264 32.02 -33.56 18.58
N PRO A 265 30.73 -33.93 18.51
CA PRO A 265 30.21 -34.73 17.40
C PRO A 265 30.51 -34.08 16.04
N ALA A 266 30.80 -34.90 15.02
CA ALA A 266 31.17 -34.40 13.69
C ALA A 266 30.14 -33.44 13.07
N THR A 267 28.85 -33.68 13.30
CA THR A 267 27.76 -32.80 12.85
C THR A 267 27.81 -31.41 13.48
N LEU A 268 28.13 -31.33 14.78
CA LEU A 268 28.28 -30.06 15.49
C LEU A 268 29.58 -29.34 15.12
N VAL A 269 30.65 -30.08 14.79
CA VAL A 269 31.86 -29.50 14.22
C VAL A 269 31.56 -28.78 12.90
N GLU A 270 30.75 -29.37 12.01
CA GLU A 270 30.34 -28.68 10.78
C GLU A 270 29.51 -27.41 11.05
N VAL A 271 28.64 -27.41 12.07
CA VAL A 271 27.93 -26.20 12.53
C VAL A 271 28.92 -25.12 12.96
N VAL A 272 29.87 -25.46 13.84
CA VAL A 272 30.88 -24.53 14.36
C VAL A 272 31.74 -23.98 13.22
N ARG A 273 32.16 -24.83 12.28
CA ARG A 273 32.92 -24.43 11.09
C ARG A 273 32.14 -23.42 10.24
N ASP A 274 30.88 -23.69 9.93
CA ASP A 274 30.05 -22.75 9.16
C ASP A 274 29.90 -21.40 9.89
N ARG A 275 29.60 -21.43 11.20
CA ARG A 275 29.41 -20.22 12.03
C ARG A 275 30.68 -19.37 12.15
N VAL A 276 31.86 -19.98 12.16
CA VAL A 276 33.16 -19.28 12.13
C VAL A 276 33.47 -18.68 10.75
N GLY A 277 32.92 -19.26 9.68
CA GLY A 277 33.05 -18.77 8.30
C GLY A 277 33.75 -19.72 7.34
N PHE A 278 33.78 -21.02 7.63
CA PHE A 278 34.20 -22.04 6.67
C PHE A 278 33.02 -22.36 5.74
N THR A 279 32.91 -21.62 4.64
CA THR A 279 31.84 -21.80 3.66
C THR A 279 32.19 -22.87 2.63
N LYS A 280 31.21 -23.71 2.26
CA LYS A 280 31.30 -24.58 1.07
C LYS A 280 30.74 -23.83 -0.14
N ALA A 281 31.36 -23.98 -1.30
CA ALA A 281 30.83 -23.39 -2.53
C ALA A 281 29.53 -24.11 -2.92
N ALA A 282 28.55 -23.38 -3.46
CA ALA A 282 27.29 -23.97 -3.90
C ALA A 282 27.51 -25.13 -4.89
N ALA A 283 28.47 -24.98 -5.80
CA ALA A 283 28.82 -26.04 -6.76
C ALA A 283 29.33 -27.33 -6.10
N ASP A 284 30.06 -27.24 -4.98
CA ASP A 284 30.54 -28.41 -4.25
C ASP A 284 29.39 -29.10 -3.50
N VAL A 285 28.46 -28.32 -2.92
CA VAL A 285 27.26 -28.85 -2.24
C VAL A 285 26.33 -29.53 -3.23
N LEU A 286 26.11 -28.90 -4.39
CA LEU A 286 25.37 -29.50 -5.50
C LEU A 286 26.11 -30.70 -6.11
N GLY A 287 27.40 -30.90 -5.85
CA GLY A 287 28.13 -32.09 -6.30
C GLY A 287 27.87 -33.34 -5.46
N GLY A 288 27.25 -33.21 -4.29
CA GLY A 288 26.89 -34.30 -3.38
C GLY A 288 25.44 -34.77 -3.54
N ASP A 289 24.87 -35.32 -2.46
CA ASP A 289 23.51 -35.85 -2.45
C ASP A 289 22.46 -34.76 -2.71
N ARG A 290 21.59 -35.03 -3.69
CA ARG A 290 20.50 -34.15 -4.09
C ARG A 290 19.16 -34.80 -3.81
N LEU A 291 18.21 -33.97 -3.38
CA LEU A 291 16.83 -34.34 -3.14
C LEU A 291 15.98 -33.65 -4.20
N ALA A 292 15.30 -34.44 -5.02
CA ALA A 292 14.30 -33.94 -5.96
C ALA A 292 12.91 -34.18 -5.37
N GLY A 293 12.10 -33.13 -5.26
CA GLY A 293 10.76 -33.26 -4.73
C GLY A 293 10.00 -31.94 -4.61
N ALA A 294 8.79 -32.03 -4.06
CA ALA A 294 7.94 -30.87 -3.83
C ALA A 294 8.42 -30.04 -2.63
N VAL A 295 8.55 -28.74 -2.84
CA VAL A 295 8.93 -27.76 -1.82
C VAL A 295 7.86 -26.69 -1.71
N ASP A 296 7.32 -26.51 -0.51
CA ASP A 296 6.40 -25.42 -0.19
C ASP A 296 7.20 -24.17 0.21
N VAL A 297 7.01 -23.07 -0.50
CA VAL A 297 7.65 -21.78 -0.20
C VAL A 297 6.74 -20.99 0.74
N LEU A 298 7.08 -20.93 2.03
CA LEU A 298 6.16 -20.46 3.07
C LEU A 298 6.20 -18.94 3.28
N GLY A 299 7.36 -18.32 3.12
CA GLY A 299 7.56 -16.91 3.40
C GLY A 299 8.97 -16.45 3.04
N GLU A 300 9.19 -15.14 3.04
CA GLU A 300 10.52 -14.60 2.82
C GLU A 300 10.79 -13.30 3.57
N ARG A 301 12.08 -13.03 3.80
CA ARG A 301 12.58 -11.80 4.39
C ARG A 301 13.78 -11.28 3.61
N LEU A 302 13.77 -9.99 3.31
CA LEU A 302 14.95 -9.29 2.77
C LEU A 302 15.77 -8.72 3.93
N PHE A 303 17.08 -8.84 3.84
CA PHE A 303 18.02 -8.39 4.87
C PHE A 303 19.25 -7.70 4.27
N ASP A 304 19.94 -6.87 5.06
CA ASP A 304 21.14 -6.13 4.65
C ASP A 304 22.28 -6.41 5.64
N THR A 305 23.46 -6.77 5.12
CA THR A 305 24.67 -7.03 5.92
C THR A 305 25.65 -5.86 5.91
N GLY A 306 25.23 -4.68 5.44
CA GLY A 306 26.04 -3.49 5.17
C GLY A 306 26.88 -3.56 3.89
N LYS A 307 27.39 -4.76 3.58
CA LYS A 307 28.17 -5.05 2.36
C LYS A 307 27.30 -5.59 1.23
N LEU A 308 26.35 -6.47 1.57
CA LEU A 308 25.50 -7.19 0.63
C LEU A 308 24.04 -7.11 1.08
N ARG A 309 23.13 -7.11 0.11
CA ARG A 309 21.71 -7.36 0.36
C ARG A 309 21.40 -8.84 0.11
N GLY A 310 20.63 -9.43 1.01
CA GLY A 310 20.26 -10.84 1.00
C GLY A 310 18.75 -11.06 1.05
N ARG A 311 18.34 -12.26 0.64
CA ARG A 311 16.98 -12.79 0.76
C ARG A 311 17.06 -14.13 1.47
N ARG A 312 16.22 -14.32 2.48
CA ARG A 312 15.98 -15.60 3.12
C ARG A 312 14.57 -16.04 2.80
N GLN A 313 14.41 -17.25 2.27
CA GLN A 313 13.11 -17.87 2.06
C GLN A 313 13.00 -19.09 2.95
N TRP A 314 11.89 -19.21 3.66
CA TRP A 314 11.57 -20.36 4.48
C TRP A 314 10.77 -21.35 3.66
N LEU A 315 11.28 -22.58 3.62
CA LEU A 315 10.80 -23.66 2.80
C LEU A 315 10.34 -24.80 3.71
N ARG A 316 9.37 -25.58 3.25
CA ARG A 316 9.02 -26.87 3.83
C ARG A 316 9.16 -27.96 2.78
N LEU A 317 9.97 -28.97 3.08
CA LEU A 317 10.09 -30.16 2.24
C LEU A 317 8.80 -30.97 2.39
N ALA A 318 8.04 -31.17 1.30
CA ALA A 318 6.70 -31.74 1.39
C ALA A 318 6.71 -33.20 1.89
N GLU A 319 7.76 -33.96 1.58
CA GLU A 319 7.88 -35.38 1.96
C GLU A 319 8.19 -35.58 3.45
N SER A 320 9.09 -34.78 4.02
CA SER A 320 9.52 -34.93 5.42
C SER A 320 8.84 -33.95 6.37
N GLY A 321 8.11 -32.96 5.85
CA GLY A 321 7.60 -31.82 6.60
C GLY A 321 8.68 -30.87 7.10
N GLN A 322 9.97 -31.18 7.00
CA GLN A 322 11.05 -30.41 7.61
C GLN A 322 11.16 -29.00 7.03
N LEU A 323 11.38 -28.03 7.92
CA LEU A 323 11.70 -26.67 7.54
C LEU A 323 13.15 -26.57 7.03
N ALA A 324 13.35 -25.74 6.03
CA ALA A 324 14.65 -25.45 5.46
C ALA A 324 14.70 -23.98 4.99
N GLN A 325 15.89 -23.50 4.64
CA GLN A 325 16.07 -22.13 4.17
C GLN A 325 16.84 -22.05 2.86
N LEU A 326 16.35 -21.22 1.94
CA LEU A 326 17.09 -20.77 0.76
C LEU A 326 17.59 -19.35 1.02
N VAL A 327 18.90 -19.15 0.89
CA VAL A 327 19.54 -17.85 1.12
C VAL A 327 20.32 -17.43 -0.12
N SER A 328 19.89 -16.32 -0.72
CA SER A 328 20.52 -15.72 -1.91
C SER A 328 21.03 -14.31 -1.58
N TYR A 329 22.17 -13.95 -2.16
CA TYR A 329 22.77 -12.61 -2.02
C TYR A 329 22.84 -11.91 -3.37
N GLY A 330 22.69 -10.58 -3.36
CA GLY A 330 22.96 -9.73 -4.51
C GLY A 330 24.46 -9.54 -4.75
N ALA A 331 24.83 -9.12 -5.95
CA ALA A 331 26.21 -8.78 -6.28
C ALA A 331 26.56 -7.38 -5.70
N GLY A 332 27.42 -7.34 -4.68
CA GLY A 332 27.71 -6.09 -3.96
C GLY A 332 26.46 -5.53 -3.28
N LYS A 333 26.21 -4.23 -3.42
CA LYS A 333 25.02 -3.56 -2.85
C LYS A 333 23.73 -3.72 -3.69
N GLN A 334 23.78 -4.48 -4.77
CA GLN A 334 22.59 -4.79 -5.56
C GLN A 334 21.65 -5.69 -4.77
N SER A 335 20.36 -5.65 -5.10
CA SER A 335 19.39 -6.54 -4.48
C SER A 335 19.64 -7.99 -4.89
N PRO A 336 19.24 -8.96 -4.05
CA PRO A 336 19.31 -10.37 -4.41
C PRO A 336 18.44 -10.66 -5.63
N PRO A 337 18.79 -11.69 -6.44
CA PRO A 337 17.95 -12.13 -7.55
C PRO A 337 16.54 -12.49 -7.08
N PRO A 338 15.54 -12.58 -8.00
CA PRO A 338 14.25 -13.20 -7.71
C PRO A 338 14.44 -14.53 -6.98
N GLY A 339 13.58 -14.80 -6.00
CA GLY A 339 13.56 -16.08 -5.29
C GLY A 339 12.46 -17.00 -5.83
N LEU A 340 12.27 -18.15 -5.20
CA LEU A 340 11.14 -19.01 -5.51
C LEU A 340 9.81 -18.29 -5.18
N PRO A 341 8.73 -18.50 -5.95
CA PRO A 341 7.46 -17.84 -5.69
C PRO A 341 6.90 -18.19 -4.30
N VAL A 342 6.79 -17.19 -3.43
CA VAL A 342 6.25 -17.36 -2.07
C VAL A 342 4.77 -17.72 -2.13
N LEU A 343 4.36 -18.63 -1.25
CA LEU A 343 3.03 -19.24 -1.17
C LEU A 343 2.69 -20.08 -2.40
N THR A 344 3.71 -20.78 -2.91
CA THR A 344 3.55 -21.80 -3.94
C THR A 344 4.26 -23.09 -3.54
N ARG A 345 3.83 -24.19 -4.14
CA ARG A 345 4.54 -25.46 -4.22
C ARG A 345 5.30 -25.52 -5.54
N VAL A 346 6.59 -25.82 -5.46
CA VAL A 346 7.49 -25.94 -6.61
C VAL A 346 8.13 -27.32 -6.59
N GLN A 347 8.26 -27.96 -7.75
CA GLN A 347 9.12 -29.16 -7.87
C GLN A 347 10.56 -28.69 -8.04
N ALA A 348 11.41 -28.99 -7.06
CA ALA A 348 12.78 -28.49 -7.00
C ALA A 348 13.76 -29.63 -6.73
N GLU A 349 14.94 -29.51 -7.33
CA GLU A 349 16.10 -30.33 -7.00
C GLU A 349 17.03 -29.49 -6.12
N VAL A 350 17.27 -29.95 -4.89
CA VAL A 350 18.00 -29.21 -3.85
C VAL A 350 19.07 -30.06 -3.21
N ALA A 351 20.13 -29.42 -2.71
CA ALA A 351 21.16 -30.07 -1.90
C ALA A 351 21.34 -29.32 -0.57
N ALA A 352 21.44 -30.06 0.54
CA ALA A 352 21.59 -29.46 1.86
C ALA A 352 23.06 -29.11 2.14
N TYR A 353 23.30 -27.86 2.56
CA TYR A 353 24.58 -27.50 3.15
C TYR A 353 24.73 -28.24 4.49
N PRO A 354 25.90 -28.82 4.78
CA PRO A 354 26.15 -29.43 6.09
C PRO A 354 26.22 -28.37 7.19
N GLY A 355 25.98 -28.78 8.42
CA GLY A 355 26.06 -27.93 9.60
C GLY A 355 24.69 -27.37 10.00
N ARG A 356 24.35 -26.15 9.57
CA ARG A 356 23.24 -25.34 10.11
C ARG A 356 21.90 -26.08 10.19
N GLN A 357 21.14 -25.76 11.24
CA GLN A 357 19.74 -26.17 11.40
C GLN A 357 18.84 -24.94 11.62
N PRO A 358 17.67 -24.82 10.96
CA PRO A 358 17.22 -25.64 9.83
C PRO A 358 18.17 -25.57 8.63
N ALA A 359 18.25 -26.66 7.86
CA ALA A 359 19.23 -26.83 6.79
C ALA A 359 19.14 -25.69 5.77
N ARG A 360 20.31 -25.13 5.41
CA ARG A 360 20.41 -24.23 4.25
C ARG A 360 20.45 -25.10 2.99
N LEU A 361 19.70 -24.71 1.97
CA LEU A 361 19.64 -25.44 0.70
C LEU A 361 20.36 -24.67 -0.41
N ALA A 362 21.05 -25.40 -1.28
CA ALA A 362 21.43 -24.98 -2.63
C ALA A 362 20.36 -25.48 -3.61
N LEU A 363 19.88 -24.59 -4.48
CA LEU A 363 18.92 -24.93 -5.54
C LEU A 363 19.70 -25.35 -6.79
N ALA A 364 19.49 -26.59 -7.25
CA ALA A 364 20.05 -27.10 -8.51
C ALA A 364 19.20 -26.63 -9.69
N GLY A 365 17.88 -26.79 -9.56
CA GLY A 365 16.91 -26.25 -10.50
C GLY A 365 15.46 -26.53 -10.12
N THR A 366 14.54 -26.04 -10.95
CA THR A 366 13.09 -26.24 -10.78
C THR A 366 12.45 -26.87 -12.02
N THR A 367 11.37 -27.64 -11.82
CA THR A 367 10.61 -28.25 -12.91
C THR A 367 9.11 -27.95 -12.77
N GLY A 368 8.42 -27.86 -13.91
CA GLY A 368 6.98 -27.56 -13.93
C GLY A 368 6.62 -26.12 -13.51
N ALA A 369 5.33 -25.80 -13.56
CA ALA A 369 4.82 -24.49 -13.14
C ALA A 369 4.56 -24.47 -11.62
N PRO A 370 4.89 -23.38 -10.91
CA PRO A 370 4.54 -23.21 -9.50
C PRO A 370 3.03 -23.29 -9.26
N ALA A 371 2.62 -24.10 -8.28
CA ALA A 371 1.21 -24.24 -7.90
C ALA A 371 0.91 -23.43 -6.63
N PRO A 372 -0.12 -22.56 -6.58
CA PRO A 372 -0.46 -21.81 -5.36
C PRO A 372 -0.74 -22.73 -4.16
N LEU A 373 -0.23 -22.37 -2.97
CA LEU A 373 -0.58 -23.07 -1.74
C LEU A 373 -2.01 -22.74 -1.34
N VAL A 374 -2.78 -23.77 -0.99
CA VAL A 374 -4.17 -23.65 -0.56
C VAL A 374 -4.27 -23.45 0.96
N ASN A 375 -3.32 -23.98 1.73
CA ASN A 375 -3.21 -23.81 3.17
C ASN A 375 -1.74 -23.72 3.61
N LEU A 376 -1.50 -23.18 4.82
CA LEU A 376 -0.15 -23.09 5.40
C LEU A 376 0.24 -24.33 6.23
N GLY A 377 -0.73 -25.17 6.60
CA GLY A 377 -0.49 -26.41 7.34
C GLY A 377 -0.01 -27.58 6.47
N THR A 378 0.19 -28.74 7.09
CA THR A 378 0.46 -30.01 6.41
C THR A 378 -0.86 -30.68 6.03
N GLY A 379 -1.34 -30.44 4.81
CA GLY A 379 -2.67 -30.90 4.37
C GLY A 379 -2.86 -32.42 4.27
N ASP A 380 -1.78 -33.21 4.19
CA ASP A 380 -1.86 -34.64 3.80
C ASP A 380 -0.97 -35.59 4.64
N LEU A 381 -0.22 -35.09 5.63
CA LEU A 381 0.58 -35.94 6.51
C LEU A 381 -0.28 -36.42 7.69
N GLY A 382 -0.26 -37.73 7.96
CA GLY A 382 -1.09 -38.36 8.97
C GLY A 382 -0.85 -37.80 10.39
N PRO A 383 -1.76 -38.03 11.35
CA PRO A 383 -1.73 -37.46 12.70
C PRO A 383 -0.51 -37.82 13.57
N GLY A 384 0.43 -38.64 13.06
CA GLY A 384 1.71 -38.98 13.71
C GLY A 384 2.89 -38.08 13.31
N ASP A 385 2.80 -37.30 12.23
CA ASP A 385 3.89 -36.48 11.68
C ASP A 385 3.71 -34.98 11.97
N LEU A 386 3.38 -34.64 13.22
CA LEU A 386 3.12 -33.27 13.71
C LEU A 386 4.39 -32.36 13.76
N GLY A 387 5.42 -32.65 12.98
CA GLY A 387 6.77 -32.13 13.18
C GLY A 387 6.99 -30.63 12.96
N THR A 388 6.10 -29.92 12.27
CA THR A 388 6.39 -28.52 11.86
C THR A 388 5.25 -27.50 11.99
N THR A 389 4.04 -27.92 12.37
CA THR A 389 2.91 -27.00 12.51
C THR A 389 2.29 -27.15 13.90
N ALA A 390 2.39 -26.10 14.70
CA ALA A 390 1.97 -26.10 16.10
C ALA A 390 0.55 -25.51 16.27
N GLY A 391 -0.19 -26.01 17.26
CA GLY A 391 -1.48 -25.44 17.70
C GLY A 391 -1.33 -24.38 18.80
N THR A 392 -0.18 -24.35 19.48
CA THR A 392 0.15 -23.40 20.55
C THR A 392 1.58 -22.87 20.44
N TRP A 393 1.86 -21.74 21.08
CA TRP A 393 3.20 -21.17 21.17
C TRP A 393 4.17 -22.07 21.93
N ARG A 394 3.71 -22.75 23.00
CA ARG A 394 4.55 -23.71 23.72
C ARG A 394 4.96 -24.89 22.85
N GLU A 395 4.03 -25.45 22.06
CA GLU A 395 4.37 -26.52 21.11
C GLU A 395 5.40 -26.03 20.09
N ALA A 396 5.22 -24.83 19.53
CA ALA A 396 6.15 -24.26 18.54
C ALA A 396 7.56 -24.04 19.12
N LEU A 397 7.64 -23.43 20.32
CA LEU A 397 8.91 -23.18 21.01
C LEU A 397 9.56 -24.48 21.51
N SER A 398 8.76 -25.46 21.94
CA SER A 398 9.26 -26.78 22.34
C SER A 398 9.82 -27.55 21.15
N ALA A 399 9.17 -27.52 19.98
CA ALA A 399 9.68 -28.14 18.75
C ALA A 399 11.04 -27.54 18.33
N HIS A 400 11.27 -26.27 18.61
CA HIS A 400 12.55 -25.60 18.34
C HIS A 400 13.71 -26.12 19.20
N THR A 401 13.46 -26.76 20.34
CA THR A 401 14.51 -27.31 21.23
C THR A 401 15.38 -28.36 20.54
N ALA A 402 14.81 -29.18 19.65
CA ALA A 402 15.56 -30.14 18.85
C ALA A 402 16.53 -29.44 17.90
N THR A 403 16.10 -28.33 17.27
CA THR A 403 16.96 -27.48 16.44
C THR A 403 18.09 -26.87 17.25
N LEU A 404 17.80 -26.32 18.44
CA LEU A 404 18.81 -25.72 19.33
C LEU A 404 19.81 -26.75 19.87
N SER A 405 19.37 -28.00 20.06
CA SER A 405 20.25 -29.08 20.49
C SER A 405 21.24 -29.48 19.39
N ALA A 406 20.82 -29.44 18.13
CA ALA A 406 21.68 -29.73 16.98
C ALA A 406 22.54 -28.52 16.54
N ASP A 407 22.01 -27.30 16.64
CA ASP A 407 22.70 -26.04 16.36
C ASP A 407 22.33 -25.02 17.46
N PRO A 408 23.17 -24.88 18.51
CA PRO A 408 22.94 -23.91 19.60
C PRO A 408 22.85 -22.46 19.13
N TRP A 409 23.27 -22.14 17.91
CA TRP A 409 23.21 -20.82 17.32
C TRP A 409 22.07 -20.65 16.31
N ALA A 410 21.16 -21.63 16.17
CA ALA A 410 20.02 -21.62 15.25
C ALA A 410 19.11 -20.40 15.47
N ASP A 411 19.37 -19.34 14.72
CA ASP A 411 18.65 -18.07 14.76
C ASP A 411 19.04 -17.28 13.49
N PRO A 412 18.04 -16.71 12.78
CA PRO A 412 16.61 -16.83 13.07
C PRO A 412 16.06 -18.20 12.64
N VAL A 413 14.88 -18.57 13.14
CA VAL A 413 14.12 -19.77 12.72
C VAL A 413 12.72 -19.40 12.26
N ALA A 414 12.10 -20.25 11.44
CA ALA A 414 10.67 -20.15 11.14
C ALA A 414 9.84 -21.05 12.04
N LEU A 415 8.66 -20.58 12.41
CA LEU A 415 7.62 -21.34 13.08
C LEU A 415 6.33 -21.25 12.26
N VAL A 416 5.61 -22.36 12.13
CA VAL A 416 4.26 -22.40 11.54
C VAL A 416 3.26 -22.66 12.65
N ILE A 417 2.37 -21.71 12.92
CA ILE A 417 1.39 -21.81 14.01
C ILE A 417 -0.01 -21.60 13.45
N ARG A 418 -0.95 -22.40 13.94
CA ARG A 418 -2.35 -22.33 13.53
C ARG A 418 -3.20 -21.64 14.56
N ARG A 419 -4.33 -21.12 14.09
CA ARG A 419 -5.41 -20.56 14.91
C ARG A 419 -5.03 -19.37 15.81
N ILE A 420 -4.14 -18.51 15.33
CA ILE A 420 -3.72 -17.30 16.02
C ILE A 420 -4.79 -16.21 15.92
N THR A 421 -5.23 -15.70 17.05
CA THR A 421 -6.06 -14.50 17.17
C THR A 421 -5.19 -13.26 17.32
N VAL A 422 -5.42 -12.25 16.49
CA VAL A 422 -4.70 -10.98 16.54
C VAL A 422 -5.38 -10.05 17.54
N LEU A 423 -4.63 -9.56 18.52
CA LEU A 423 -5.13 -8.63 19.53
C LEU A 423 -4.51 -7.25 19.31
N PRO A 424 -5.31 -6.21 19.02
CA PRO A 424 -4.79 -4.86 18.85
C PRO A 424 -4.39 -4.21 20.18
N PRO A 425 -3.49 -3.21 20.15
CA PRO A 425 -3.06 -2.41 21.30
C PRO A 425 -4.19 -1.87 22.20
N SER A 426 -5.37 -1.61 21.63
CA SER A 426 -6.53 -1.00 22.29
C SER A 426 -7.46 -2.00 23.00
N ALA A 427 -7.19 -3.30 22.93
CA ALA A 427 -8.08 -4.35 23.47
C ALA A 427 -8.17 -4.40 25.01
N GLY A 428 -7.51 -3.50 25.75
CA GLY A 428 -7.53 -3.44 27.22
C GLY A 428 -8.08 -2.14 27.83
N ALA A 429 -8.50 -1.15 27.03
CA ALA A 429 -9.00 0.12 27.57
C ALA A 429 -10.53 0.23 27.38
N PRO A 430 -11.34 0.31 28.45
CA PRO A 430 -12.75 0.64 28.30
C PRO A 430 -12.86 2.03 27.64
N ARG A 431 -13.63 2.11 26.55
CA ARG A 431 -14.02 3.38 25.92
C ARG A 431 -14.93 4.14 26.89
N ALA A 432 -14.33 4.89 27.82
CA ALA A 432 -15.07 5.86 28.60
C ALA A 432 -15.53 7.00 27.68
N ALA A 433 -16.82 7.27 27.68
CA ALA A 433 -17.43 8.41 27.00
C ALA A 433 -16.68 9.68 27.38
N ALA A 434 -16.18 10.42 26.38
CA ALA A 434 -15.44 11.66 26.58
C ALA A 434 -16.37 12.76 27.11
N GLY A 435 -16.54 12.80 28.44
CA GLY A 435 -17.06 13.94 29.16
C GLY A 435 -16.05 15.08 29.14
N ARG A 436 -16.51 16.29 28.77
CA ARG A 436 -15.72 17.52 28.70
C ARG A 436 -15.09 17.85 30.07
N ALA A 437 -13.79 18.08 30.10
CA ALA A 437 -13.15 18.96 31.10
C ALA A 437 -11.92 19.63 30.46
N GLY A 438 -11.84 20.95 30.61
CA GLY A 438 -10.89 21.80 29.91
C GLY A 438 -9.56 22.03 30.65
N ALA A 439 -8.59 22.47 29.84
CA ALA A 439 -7.52 23.43 30.11
C ALA A 439 -6.43 23.13 31.16
N ARG A 440 -5.20 23.09 30.61
CA ARG A 440 -3.87 23.44 31.16
C ARG A 440 -3.09 22.37 31.95
N GLY A 441 -2.11 21.79 31.23
CA GLY A 441 -0.70 21.85 31.60
C GLY A 441 -0.22 20.98 32.76
N GLU A 442 0.17 19.74 32.46
CA GLU A 442 1.32 19.06 33.06
C GLU A 442 1.61 17.77 32.26
N SER A 443 2.79 17.71 31.65
CA SER A 443 3.29 16.53 30.95
C SER A 443 3.67 15.46 31.97
N THR A 444 2.85 14.42 32.07
CA THR A 444 3.17 13.22 32.85
C THR A 444 4.29 12.43 32.15
N PRO A 445 5.30 11.89 32.87
CA PRO A 445 6.37 11.11 32.25
C PRO A 445 5.84 9.78 31.72
N ALA A 446 6.23 9.44 30.50
CA ALA A 446 6.04 8.13 29.90
C ALA A 446 6.80 7.06 30.70
N GLY A 447 6.09 6.06 31.19
CA GLY A 447 6.65 4.89 31.87
C GLY A 447 5.79 3.64 31.64
N GLY A 448 6.12 2.88 30.59
CA GLY A 448 6.40 1.45 30.77
C GLY A 448 5.27 0.41 30.70
N ALA A 449 4.20 0.60 29.93
CA ALA A 449 3.43 -0.53 29.37
C ALA A 449 2.85 -0.10 28.02
N ALA A 450 3.71 -0.05 27.01
CA ALA A 450 3.29 0.26 25.65
C ALA A 450 2.28 -0.80 25.20
N SER A 451 1.14 -0.34 24.70
CA SER A 451 0.09 -1.15 24.10
C SER A 451 0.63 -1.83 22.83
N GLN A 452 1.10 -3.07 22.98
CA GLN A 452 1.70 -3.86 21.90
C GLN A 452 0.66 -4.74 21.22
N TRP A 453 0.90 -5.07 19.95
CA TRP A 453 0.13 -6.08 19.23
C TRP A 453 0.48 -7.47 19.74
N LEU A 454 -0.51 -8.24 20.16
CA LEU A 454 -0.32 -9.60 20.65
C LEU A 454 -0.90 -10.61 19.69
N LEU A 455 -0.20 -11.72 19.51
CA LEU A 455 -0.65 -12.86 18.73
C LEU A 455 -1.00 -13.99 19.69
N ARG A 456 -2.29 -14.19 19.96
CA ARG A 456 -2.78 -15.16 20.94
C ARG A 456 -3.10 -16.49 20.27
N ASP A 457 -2.59 -17.58 20.81
CA ASP A 457 -2.87 -18.92 20.34
C ASP A 457 -4.19 -19.50 20.88
N SER A 458 -4.45 -20.77 20.56
CA SER A 458 -5.66 -21.48 20.97
C SER A 458 -5.70 -21.83 22.47
N ALA A 459 -4.57 -21.83 23.18
CA ALA A 459 -4.49 -22.03 24.63
C ALA A 459 -4.65 -20.71 25.42
N GLY A 460 -4.80 -19.61 24.71
CA GLY A 460 -4.95 -18.27 25.27
C GLY A 460 -3.61 -17.62 25.64
N GLU A 461 -2.48 -18.20 25.24
CA GLU A 461 -1.17 -17.62 25.47
C GLU A 461 -0.73 -16.76 24.28
N ALA A 462 0.10 -15.74 24.49
CA ALA A 462 0.46 -14.80 23.44
C ALA A 462 1.93 -14.40 23.43
N LEU A 463 2.42 -14.10 22.23
CA LEU A 463 3.71 -13.44 22.01
C LEU A 463 3.48 -12.07 21.36
N PRO A 464 4.28 -11.05 21.71
CA PRO A 464 4.21 -9.74 21.10
C PRO A 464 4.80 -9.78 19.68
N MET A 465 4.13 -9.08 18.76
CA MET A 465 4.65 -8.85 17.42
C MET A 465 5.78 -7.80 17.45
N ALA A 466 6.82 -8.00 16.64
CA ALA A 466 7.94 -7.06 16.56
C ALA A 466 7.45 -5.65 16.21
N ALA A 467 7.85 -4.64 17.00
CA ALA A 467 7.30 -3.28 16.92
C ALA A 467 7.41 -2.66 15.50
N GLY A 468 8.52 -2.91 14.79
CA GLY A 468 8.70 -2.42 13.42
C GLY A 468 7.74 -3.04 12.39
N THR A 469 7.20 -4.22 12.68
CA THR A 469 6.22 -4.92 11.83
C THR A 469 4.78 -4.69 12.28
N ALA A 470 4.59 -4.37 13.56
CA ALA A 470 3.28 -4.17 14.17
C ALA A 470 2.51 -3.01 13.53
N ASP A 471 3.19 -1.91 13.23
CA ASP A 471 2.61 -0.76 12.53
C ASP A 471 2.23 -1.09 11.07
N SER A 472 2.98 -1.98 10.42
CA SER A 472 2.76 -2.34 9.01
C SER A 472 1.71 -3.42 8.82
N TRP A 473 1.66 -4.42 9.70
CA TRP A 473 0.89 -5.65 9.45
C TRP A 473 -0.23 -5.91 10.46
N GLY A 474 -0.25 -5.26 11.62
CA GLY A 474 -1.27 -5.54 12.65
C GLY A 474 -2.71 -5.36 12.13
N TRP A 475 -2.99 -4.20 11.51
CA TRP A 475 -4.30 -3.90 10.92
C TRP A 475 -4.62 -4.77 9.72
N TRP A 476 -3.61 -5.09 8.90
CA TRP A 476 -3.75 -5.97 7.77
C TRP A 476 -4.17 -7.38 8.22
N LEU A 477 -3.52 -7.92 9.26
CA LEU A 477 -3.82 -9.25 9.81
C LEU A 477 -5.24 -9.28 10.39
N LEU A 478 -5.64 -8.24 11.14
CA LEU A 478 -7.02 -8.13 11.63
C LEU A 478 -8.04 -8.07 10.50
N ALA A 479 -7.77 -7.30 9.44
CA ALA A 479 -8.67 -7.17 8.30
C ALA A 479 -8.81 -8.51 7.54
N VAL A 480 -7.70 -9.23 7.31
CA VAL A 480 -7.72 -10.53 6.63
C VAL A 480 -8.44 -11.59 7.49
N GLY A 481 -8.18 -11.63 8.79
CA GLY A 481 -8.85 -12.55 9.71
C GLY A 481 -10.32 -12.19 9.98
N GLY A 482 -10.69 -10.92 9.84
CA GLY A 482 -12.04 -10.44 10.20
C GLY A 482 -12.37 -10.71 11.66
N GLY A 483 -11.38 -10.61 12.56
CA GLY A 483 -11.50 -11.00 13.97
C GLY A 483 -11.46 -12.51 14.23
N GLY A 484 -11.47 -13.34 13.18
CA GLY A 484 -11.27 -14.78 13.26
C GLY A 484 -9.79 -15.19 13.37
N PRO A 485 -9.54 -16.46 13.71
CA PRO A 485 -8.18 -16.99 13.85
C PRO A 485 -7.46 -17.17 12.50
N LEU A 486 -6.14 -17.01 12.51
CA LEU A 486 -5.24 -17.10 11.36
C LEU A 486 -4.20 -18.21 11.54
N ASP A 487 -3.85 -18.89 10.45
CA ASP A 487 -2.63 -19.67 10.35
C ASP A 487 -1.49 -18.73 9.91
N LEU A 488 -0.36 -18.76 10.61
CA LEU A 488 0.77 -17.85 10.42
C LEU A 488 2.06 -18.61 10.20
N VAL A 489 2.90 -18.08 9.31
CA VAL A 489 4.33 -18.39 9.27
C VAL A 489 5.05 -17.17 9.82
N VAL A 490 5.86 -17.39 10.85
CA VAL A 490 6.60 -16.31 11.54
C VAL A 490 8.08 -16.63 11.57
N GLU A 491 8.92 -15.61 11.46
CA GLU A 491 10.33 -15.69 11.81
C GLU A 491 10.51 -15.29 13.28
N TRP A 492 11.32 -16.07 13.99
CA TRP A 492 11.62 -15.90 15.41
C TRP A 492 13.14 -15.90 15.61
N ASP A 493 13.67 -14.83 16.21
CA ASP A 493 15.11 -14.69 16.51
C ASP A 493 15.44 -14.93 18.01
N GLY A 494 14.41 -15.28 18.81
CA GLY A 494 14.51 -15.36 20.26
C GLY A 494 14.02 -14.11 21.00
N PHE A 495 13.69 -13.03 20.31
CA PHE A 495 13.20 -11.78 20.88
C PHE A 495 12.02 -11.21 20.09
N ASP A 496 12.19 -11.10 18.77
CA ASP A 496 11.23 -10.55 17.84
C ASP A 496 10.48 -11.65 17.10
N LEU A 497 9.16 -11.49 17.05
CA LEU A 497 8.27 -12.31 16.24
C LEU A 497 7.81 -11.50 15.02
N ILE A 498 8.24 -11.96 13.84
CA ILE A 498 8.01 -11.28 12.56
C ILE A 498 7.10 -12.15 11.69
N PRO A 499 5.84 -11.74 11.44
CA PRO A 499 4.98 -12.42 10.48
C PRO A 499 5.55 -12.36 9.05
N LEU A 500 5.58 -13.50 8.36
CA LEU A 500 6.04 -13.63 6.96
C LEU A 500 4.90 -13.96 6.00
N SER A 501 3.92 -14.72 6.44
CA SER A 501 2.69 -15.01 5.69
C SER A 501 1.55 -15.39 6.63
N ALA A 502 0.33 -15.22 6.14
CA ALA A 502 -0.88 -15.50 6.89
C ALA A 502 -2.00 -16.04 6.00
N ALA A 503 -2.86 -16.88 6.55
CA ALA A 503 -4.09 -17.36 5.92
C ALA A 503 -5.20 -17.49 6.97
N PRO A 504 -6.47 -17.24 6.65
CA PRO A 504 -7.56 -17.58 7.56
C PRO A 504 -7.56 -19.07 7.91
N SER A 505 -7.64 -19.38 9.20
CA SER A 505 -7.64 -20.78 9.64
C SER A 505 -8.91 -21.48 9.16
N SER A 506 -8.76 -22.60 8.46
CA SER A 506 -9.90 -23.49 8.18
C SER A 506 -10.34 -24.19 9.48
N PRO A 507 -11.66 -24.39 9.70
CA PRO A 507 -12.12 -25.22 10.81
C PRO A 507 -11.56 -26.65 10.64
N LEU A 508 -11.09 -27.24 11.74
CA LEU A 508 -10.70 -28.65 11.75
C LEU A 508 -11.92 -29.48 11.32
N PRO A 509 -11.78 -30.51 10.46
CA PRO A 509 -12.80 -31.53 10.38
C PRO A 509 -12.94 -32.10 11.78
N GLY A 510 -14.05 -31.78 12.46
CA GLY A 510 -14.35 -32.40 13.74
C GLY A 510 -14.40 -33.91 13.57
N PRO A 511 -14.10 -34.71 14.61
CA PRO A 511 -14.48 -36.11 14.59
C PRO A 511 -15.98 -36.14 14.28
N GLY A 512 -16.36 -36.80 13.19
CA GLY A 512 -17.73 -36.84 12.71
C GLY A 512 -18.66 -37.37 13.80
N LEU A 513 -19.18 -36.49 14.64
CA LEU A 513 -20.42 -36.72 15.34
C LEU A 513 -21.47 -36.72 14.24
N ARG A 514 -21.75 -37.93 13.74
CA ARG A 514 -23.04 -38.22 13.13
C ARG A 514 -24.10 -37.59 14.05
N PRO A 515 -24.97 -36.70 13.56
CA PRO A 515 -26.12 -36.32 14.35
C PRO A 515 -26.86 -37.62 14.71
N PRO A 516 -27.24 -37.83 15.98
CA PRO A 516 -28.05 -38.99 16.31
C PRO A 516 -29.31 -38.96 15.43
N PRO A 517 -29.80 -40.11 14.95
CA PRO A 517 -31.05 -40.14 14.20
C PRO A 517 -32.13 -39.51 15.09
N GLY A 518 -32.80 -38.50 14.54
CA GLY A 518 -33.82 -37.76 15.25
C GLY A 518 -34.97 -38.69 15.62
N ASP A 519 -35.20 -38.87 16.91
CA ASP A 519 -36.49 -39.33 17.41
C ASP A 519 -37.46 -38.16 17.30
N THR A 520 -38.21 -38.17 16.21
CA THR A 520 -39.51 -37.52 16.14
C THR A 520 -40.43 -38.26 17.10
N ASP A 521 -40.72 -37.68 18.26
CA ASP A 521 -42.09 -37.59 18.75
C ASP A 521 -42.26 -36.73 20.02
N SER A 522 -43.25 -35.85 19.92
CA SER A 522 -44.07 -35.27 21.00
C SER A 522 -43.70 -33.93 21.66
N PRO A 523 -44.74 -33.14 22.04
CA PRO A 523 -44.75 -31.71 21.77
C PRO A 523 -44.76 -30.80 23.02
N ALA A 524 -44.49 -29.52 22.75
CA ALA A 524 -44.81 -28.30 23.50
C ALA A 524 -45.43 -28.43 24.91
N ARG A 525 -44.73 -27.88 25.91
CA ARG A 525 -45.36 -27.17 27.03
C ARG A 525 -44.58 -25.91 27.40
N ALA A 526 -45.33 -24.82 27.45
CA ALA A 526 -44.95 -23.53 28.01
C ALA A 526 -44.93 -23.58 29.54
N GLY A 527 -44.13 -22.69 30.14
CA GLY A 527 -44.42 -22.12 31.45
C GLY A 527 -43.39 -22.39 32.55
N GLY A 528 -42.79 -21.30 33.03
CA GLY A 528 -42.70 -21.06 34.48
C GLY A 528 -41.35 -21.27 35.14
N GLY A 529 -40.87 -20.21 35.79
CA GLY A 529 -40.39 -20.30 37.17
C GLY A 529 -38.89 -20.45 37.36
N LEU A 530 -38.24 -19.32 37.69
CA LEU A 530 -37.10 -19.31 38.60
C LEU A 530 -37.51 -19.88 39.97
N PRO A 531 -36.57 -20.55 40.67
CA PRO A 531 -36.21 -20.13 42.02
C PRO A 531 -34.66 -20.09 42.15
N GLY A 532 -34.02 -19.21 42.92
CA GLY A 532 -34.44 -18.51 44.13
C GLY A 532 -33.80 -19.18 45.35
N ALA A 533 -33.11 -18.37 46.17
CA ALA A 533 -32.49 -18.65 47.49
C ALA A 533 -31.05 -19.22 47.46
N ASP A 534 -30.13 -18.85 48.35
CA ASP A 534 -30.09 -17.88 49.44
C ASP A 534 -28.63 -17.78 49.92
N VAL A 535 -28.30 -16.68 50.60
CA VAL A 535 -27.34 -16.45 51.71
C VAL A 535 -26.89 -14.98 51.51
N GLY A 536 -27.27 -14.00 52.31
CA GLY A 536 -27.28 -13.96 53.76
C GLY A 536 -26.58 -12.64 54.14
N ARG A 537 -27.38 -11.68 54.60
CA ARG A 537 -26.96 -10.33 55.02
C ARG A 537 -26.44 -10.38 56.46
N THR A 538 -25.30 -9.76 56.74
CA THR A 538 -25.12 -8.91 57.94
C THR A 538 -24.01 -7.90 57.71
N ALA A 539 -24.27 -6.68 58.15
CA ALA A 539 -23.48 -5.47 57.93
C ALA A 539 -22.49 -5.19 59.08
N ASP A 540 -21.47 -4.39 58.74
CA ASP A 540 -21.11 -3.11 59.37
C ASP A 540 -19.68 -2.99 59.94
N ALA A 541 -19.19 -1.74 59.88
CA ALA A 541 -18.01 -1.12 60.46
C ALA A 541 -16.81 -0.84 59.53
N GLY A 542 -16.69 0.45 59.15
CA GLY A 542 -15.46 1.18 59.48
C GLY A 542 -14.52 1.57 58.34
N ARG A 543 -14.66 2.82 57.87
CA ARG A 543 -13.70 3.61 57.07
C ARG A 543 -12.24 3.43 57.50
N ARG A 544 -11.31 3.31 56.54
CA ARG A 544 -10.28 4.32 56.18
C ARG A 544 -9.33 3.82 55.07
N ALA A 545 -9.30 4.58 53.98
CA ALA A 545 -8.19 4.95 53.09
C ALA A 545 -7.04 3.95 52.81
N GLY A 546 -6.82 3.67 51.52
CA GLY A 546 -5.53 3.24 50.99
C GLY A 546 -5.60 3.02 49.47
N SER A 547 -5.05 3.96 48.71
CA SER A 547 -4.88 3.93 47.25
C SER A 547 -4.36 2.59 46.70
N GLY A 548 -5.16 1.91 45.88
CA GLY A 548 -4.80 0.61 45.27
C GLY A 548 -4.95 0.52 43.74
N SER A 549 -5.33 1.59 43.03
CA SER A 549 -5.57 1.52 41.58
C SER A 549 -4.31 1.42 40.72
N GLY A 550 -3.13 1.73 41.27
CA GLY A 550 -1.85 1.60 40.58
C GLY A 550 -1.29 0.17 40.56
N ALA A 551 -1.63 -0.66 41.55
CA ALA A 551 -1.10 -2.02 41.68
C ALA A 551 -1.82 -3.02 40.75
N GLU A 552 -3.13 -2.86 40.54
CA GLU A 552 -3.90 -3.73 39.63
C GLU A 552 -3.58 -3.48 38.16
N ALA A 553 -3.35 -2.22 37.75
CA ALA A 553 -2.92 -1.89 36.39
C ALA A 553 -1.48 -2.37 36.11
N GLY A 554 -0.58 -2.28 37.10
CA GLY A 554 0.76 -2.86 37.03
C GLY A 554 0.77 -4.38 36.98
N ALA A 555 -0.13 -5.05 37.69
CA ALA A 555 -0.29 -6.50 37.69
C ALA A 555 -0.88 -7.04 36.37
N ALA A 556 -1.82 -6.31 35.74
CA ALA A 556 -2.36 -6.65 34.43
C ALA A 556 -1.33 -6.45 33.30
N ALA A 557 -0.51 -5.39 33.36
CA ALA A 557 0.59 -5.17 32.45
C ALA A 557 1.71 -6.23 32.60
N ALA A 558 1.99 -6.67 33.83
CA ALA A 558 2.92 -7.76 34.11
C ALA A 558 2.42 -9.16 33.68
N GLN A 559 1.11 -9.33 33.46
CA GLN A 559 0.52 -10.56 32.90
C GLN A 559 0.68 -10.68 31.38
N ALA A 560 0.89 -9.56 30.67
CA ALA A 560 0.91 -9.49 29.21
C ALA A 560 2.31 -9.58 28.55
N ALA A 561 3.38 -9.80 29.34
CA ALA A 561 4.74 -9.93 28.83
C ALA A 561 5.24 -11.39 28.90
N PRO A 562 5.97 -11.90 27.87
CA PRO A 562 6.64 -13.19 27.95
C PRO A 562 7.56 -13.23 29.15
N ARG A 563 7.53 -14.32 29.92
CA ARG A 563 8.37 -14.43 31.11
C ARG A 563 9.75 -14.98 30.72
N PRO A 564 10.85 -14.26 31.03
CA PRO A 564 12.17 -14.83 30.83
C PRO A 564 12.36 -16.02 31.77
N VAL A 565 13.28 -16.90 31.42
CA VAL A 565 13.67 -18.04 32.27
C VAL A 565 14.25 -17.51 33.59
N PRO A 566 13.96 -18.12 34.75
CA PRO A 566 14.52 -17.69 36.03
C PRO A 566 16.05 -17.51 35.98
N GLY A 567 16.57 -16.41 36.52
CA GLY A 567 18.00 -16.11 36.50
C GLY A 567 18.47 -15.24 35.32
N TRP A 568 17.66 -15.04 34.28
CA TRP A 568 18.07 -14.27 33.09
C TRP A 568 18.29 -12.79 33.41
N SER A 569 17.36 -12.15 34.12
CA SER A 569 17.47 -10.74 34.49
C SER A 569 18.71 -10.48 35.35
N GLU A 570 19.00 -11.37 36.31
CA GLU A 570 20.21 -11.28 37.14
C GLU A 570 21.49 -11.42 36.31
N VAL A 571 21.49 -12.26 35.27
CA VAL A 571 22.62 -12.39 34.33
C VAL A 571 22.80 -11.13 33.50
N VAL A 572 21.71 -10.53 33.01
CA VAL A 572 21.74 -9.28 32.26
C VAL A 572 22.27 -8.15 33.14
N ASP A 573 21.77 -8.01 34.37
CA ASP A 573 22.24 -7.01 35.33
C ASP A 573 23.74 -7.17 35.63
N ALA A 574 24.18 -8.40 35.89
CA ALA A 574 25.61 -8.71 36.09
C ALA A 574 26.45 -8.40 34.85
N ALA A 575 25.95 -8.68 33.65
CA ALA A 575 26.63 -8.37 32.40
C ALA A 575 26.70 -6.87 32.11
N VAL A 576 25.66 -6.09 32.42
CA VAL A 576 25.66 -4.62 32.27
C VAL A 576 26.65 -3.97 33.23
N VAL A 577 26.68 -4.41 34.49
CA VAL A 577 27.56 -3.85 35.54
C VAL A 577 29.03 -4.31 35.39
N GLY A 578 29.23 -5.56 34.96
CA GLY A 578 30.52 -6.22 34.82
C GLY A 578 31.00 -6.89 36.12
N VAL A 579 31.74 -8.00 36.00
CA VAL A 579 32.18 -8.80 37.15
C VAL A 579 33.21 -8.11 38.06
N ALA A 580 33.77 -6.98 37.64
CA ALA A 580 34.58 -6.13 38.53
C ALA A 580 33.74 -5.51 39.66
N ARG A 581 32.42 -5.39 39.47
CA ARG A 581 31.49 -4.70 40.38
C ARG A 581 30.24 -5.50 40.74
N ALA A 582 29.99 -6.62 40.07
CA ALA A 582 28.86 -7.52 40.32
C ALA A 582 29.33 -8.97 40.52
N ARG A 583 28.56 -9.75 41.27
CA ARG A 583 28.77 -11.21 41.40
C ARG A 583 28.10 -11.94 40.25
N VAL A 584 28.68 -13.07 39.84
CA VAL A 584 28.04 -13.96 38.85
C VAL A 584 26.83 -14.64 39.51
N PRO A 585 25.62 -14.50 38.96
CA PRO A 585 24.44 -15.12 39.53
C PRO A 585 24.46 -16.63 39.35
N THR A 586 23.84 -17.35 40.29
CA THR A 586 23.64 -18.80 40.17
C THR A 586 22.32 -19.06 39.45
N LEU A 587 22.36 -19.77 38.32
CA LEU A 587 21.16 -20.12 37.57
C LEU A 587 20.39 -21.28 38.25
N PRO A 588 19.11 -21.09 38.61
CA PRO A 588 18.28 -22.16 39.15
C PRO A 588 18.21 -23.34 38.19
N GLY A 589 18.43 -24.57 38.69
CA GLY A 589 18.37 -25.80 37.88
C GLY A 589 19.57 -26.04 36.93
N LEU A 590 20.43 -25.05 36.70
CA LEU A 590 21.61 -25.15 35.82
C LEU A 590 22.94 -24.99 36.57
N ALA A 591 22.92 -24.71 37.88
CA ALA A 591 24.10 -24.52 38.72
C ALA A 591 25.11 -25.68 38.64
N ARG A 592 24.63 -26.93 38.60
CA ARG A 592 25.48 -28.12 38.45
C ARG A 592 26.21 -28.15 37.10
N LEU A 593 25.54 -27.75 36.01
CA LEU A 593 26.14 -27.72 34.66
C LEU A 593 27.19 -26.60 34.53
N VAL A 594 26.95 -25.47 35.20
CA VAL A 594 27.97 -24.40 35.32
C VAL A 594 29.18 -24.92 36.10
N GLY A 595 28.94 -25.60 37.24
CA GLY A 595 29.98 -26.19 38.09
C GLY A 595 30.79 -27.32 37.44
N GLU A 596 30.17 -28.16 36.61
CA GLU A 596 30.84 -29.23 35.87
C GLU A 596 31.70 -28.72 34.71
N ALA A 597 31.35 -27.56 34.15
CA ALA A 597 32.18 -26.87 33.16
C ALA A 597 33.37 -26.12 33.79
N THR A 598 33.38 -25.91 35.11
CA THR A 598 34.47 -25.33 35.89
C THR A 598 35.28 -26.45 36.54
N GLY A 599 36.40 -26.85 35.93
CA GLY A 599 37.33 -27.80 36.57
C GLY A 599 37.86 -27.29 37.92
N GLU A 600 38.48 -28.18 38.71
CA GLU A 600 39.06 -27.85 40.02
C GLU A 600 40.14 -26.76 39.89
N GLY A 601 39.85 -25.57 40.43
CA GLY A 601 40.70 -24.38 40.34
C GLY A 601 39.95 -23.07 40.06
N GLY A 602 38.71 -23.14 39.55
CA GLY A 602 37.81 -22.00 39.31
C GLY A 602 38.32 -21.02 38.24
N PRO A 603 37.59 -20.77 37.14
CA PRO A 603 38.04 -19.79 36.15
C PRO A 603 37.90 -18.35 36.69
N PRO A 604 38.54 -17.35 36.05
CA PRO A 604 38.31 -15.94 36.40
C PRO A 604 36.81 -15.61 36.29
N ALA A 605 36.27 -14.82 37.22
CA ALA A 605 34.83 -14.50 37.29
C ALA A 605 34.20 -14.05 35.95
N ALA A 606 34.98 -13.43 35.07
CA ALA A 606 34.53 -13.02 33.73
C ALA A 606 34.16 -14.22 32.84
N ALA A 607 34.95 -15.30 32.88
CA ALA A 607 34.66 -16.53 32.14
C ALA A 607 33.43 -17.25 32.70
N ASP A 608 33.22 -17.22 34.01
CA ASP A 608 31.99 -17.76 34.63
C ASP A 608 30.75 -16.99 34.21
N LEU A 609 30.82 -15.65 34.15
CA LEU A 609 29.71 -14.86 33.63
C LEU A 609 29.41 -15.20 32.16
N LEU A 610 30.43 -15.32 31.32
CA LEU A 610 30.24 -15.66 29.90
C LEU A 610 29.62 -17.05 29.70
N ARG A 611 30.03 -18.05 30.50
CA ARG A 611 29.42 -19.40 30.50
C ARG A 611 27.98 -19.37 30.98
N THR A 612 27.74 -18.62 32.06
CA THR A 612 26.39 -18.43 32.63
C THR A 612 25.48 -17.77 31.60
N ALA A 613 25.95 -16.72 30.91
CA ALA A 613 25.23 -16.06 29.82
C ALA A 613 24.94 -16.99 28.64
N ALA A 614 25.91 -17.85 28.25
CA ALA A 614 25.72 -18.84 27.20
C ALA A 614 24.61 -19.86 27.54
N LEU A 615 24.65 -20.42 28.75
CA LEU A 615 23.64 -21.38 29.23
C LEU A 615 22.27 -20.71 29.40
N ALA A 616 22.23 -19.51 30.00
CA ALA A 616 21.00 -18.76 30.18
C ALA A 616 20.36 -18.36 28.83
N SER A 617 21.17 -17.98 27.83
CA SER A 617 20.69 -17.70 26.47
C SER A 617 20.05 -18.94 25.83
N GLY A 618 20.71 -20.10 25.92
CA GLY A 618 20.17 -21.38 25.43
C GLY A 618 18.85 -21.75 26.11
N ALA A 619 18.82 -21.70 27.45
CA ALA A 619 17.63 -21.98 28.25
C ALA A 619 16.48 -21.02 27.91
N ARG A 620 16.77 -19.72 27.79
CA ARG A 620 15.79 -18.70 27.41
C ARG A 620 15.17 -18.97 26.04
N ARG A 621 15.97 -19.31 25.03
CA ARG A 621 15.49 -19.58 23.66
C ARG A 621 14.69 -20.87 23.55
N ALA A 622 15.00 -21.87 24.38
CA ALA A 622 14.31 -23.16 24.45
C ALA A 622 13.05 -23.14 25.36
N GLY A 623 13.04 -22.29 26.39
CA GLY A 623 12.09 -22.32 27.48
C GLY A 623 11.35 -21.00 27.74
N LEU A 624 11.32 -20.10 26.75
CA LEU A 624 10.51 -18.88 26.85
C LEU A 624 9.05 -19.26 27.07
N LEU A 625 8.44 -18.73 28.13
CA LEU A 625 7.02 -18.92 28.41
C LEU A 625 6.23 -17.74 27.80
N PRO A 626 5.30 -18.01 26.86
CA PRO A 626 4.44 -16.97 26.32
C PRO A 626 3.57 -16.35 27.43
N ALA A 627 3.11 -15.13 27.21
CA ALA A 627 2.27 -14.41 28.17
C ALA A 627 0.88 -15.03 28.27
N ASP A 628 0.25 -15.03 29.44
CA ASP A 628 -1.16 -15.40 29.55
C ASP A 628 -2.02 -14.22 29.07
N ALA A 629 -2.74 -14.43 27.97
CA ALA A 629 -3.60 -13.44 27.34
C ALA A 629 -5.08 -13.87 27.33
N ARG A 630 -5.47 -14.81 28.20
CA ARG A 630 -6.88 -15.25 28.33
C ARG A 630 -7.79 -14.12 28.79
N GLY A 631 -7.29 -13.26 29.68
CA GLY A 631 -8.01 -12.10 30.20
C GLY A 631 -8.15 -10.93 29.21
N ILE A 632 -7.43 -10.95 28.08
CA ILE A 632 -7.50 -9.89 27.07
C ILE A 632 -8.62 -10.24 26.08
N PRO A 633 -9.69 -9.43 25.96
CA PRO A 633 -10.80 -9.73 25.07
C PRO A 633 -10.33 -9.71 23.60
N ALA A 634 -10.74 -10.71 22.83
CA ALA A 634 -10.56 -10.68 21.38
C ALA A 634 -11.58 -9.72 20.76
N PRO A 635 -11.24 -9.08 19.63
CA PRO A 635 -12.23 -8.43 18.79
C PRO A 635 -13.35 -9.40 18.42
N SER A 636 -14.60 -8.94 18.42
CA SER A 636 -15.72 -9.70 17.90
C SER A 636 -15.50 -9.98 16.40
N PRO A 637 -15.91 -11.15 15.88
CA PRO A 637 -15.82 -11.41 14.44
C PRO A 637 -16.59 -10.38 13.62
N ALA A 638 -16.03 -10.01 12.48
CA ALA A 638 -16.67 -9.12 11.53
C ALA A 638 -17.96 -9.76 10.97
N PRO A 639 -19.05 -8.99 10.78
CA PRO A 639 -20.23 -9.48 10.09
C PRO A 639 -19.90 -9.96 8.67
N PRO A 640 -20.64 -10.94 8.12
CA PRO A 640 -20.43 -11.40 6.76
C PRO A 640 -20.74 -10.29 5.76
N ASP A 641 -19.89 -10.15 4.75
CA ASP A 641 -20.11 -9.24 3.64
C ASP A 641 -21.06 -9.87 2.61
N ALA A 642 -22.03 -9.09 2.13
CA ALA A 642 -22.91 -9.48 1.02
C ALA A 642 -22.38 -9.04 -0.36
N ALA A 643 -21.51 -8.01 -0.39
CA ALA A 643 -20.97 -7.46 -1.63
C ALA A 643 -19.72 -8.24 -2.10
N PRO A 644 -19.56 -8.46 -3.42
CA PRO A 644 -18.42 -9.17 -3.97
C PRO A 644 -17.13 -8.34 -3.85
N VAL A 645 -16.03 -9.06 -3.60
CA VAL A 645 -14.68 -8.48 -3.61
C VAL A 645 -14.20 -8.28 -5.03
N LEU A 646 -13.46 -7.20 -5.26
CA LEU A 646 -12.77 -6.96 -6.52
C LEU A 646 -11.97 -8.21 -6.99
N PRO A 647 -12.05 -8.60 -8.27
CA PRO A 647 -11.31 -9.75 -8.78
C PRO A 647 -9.79 -9.57 -8.66
N PRO A 648 -9.00 -10.63 -8.38
CA PRO A 648 -7.56 -10.53 -8.16
C PRO A 648 -6.78 -9.83 -9.28
N GLN A 649 -7.21 -10.00 -10.54
CA GLN A 649 -6.58 -9.38 -11.71
C GLN A 649 -6.61 -7.85 -11.64
N VAL A 650 -7.68 -7.28 -11.09
CA VAL A 650 -7.96 -5.84 -11.06
C VAL A 650 -7.51 -5.18 -9.76
N CYS A 651 -7.35 -5.96 -8.68
CA CYS A 651 -6.86 -5.47 -7.40
C CYS A 651 -5.55 -4.69 -7.51
N ARG A 652 -4.63 -5.11 -8.38
CA ARG A 652 -3.33 -4.43 -8.57
C ARG A 652 -3.48 -3.00 -9.09
N ILE A 653 -4.45 -2.75 -9.96
CA ILE A 653 -4.71 -1.42 -10.54
C ILE A 653 -5.18 -0.48 -9.43
N VAL A 654 -6.14 -0.95 -8.62
CA VAL A 654 -6.71 -0.21 -7.50
C VAL A 654 -5.67 0.01 -6.38
N GLU A 655 -4.87 -1.00 -6.06
CA GLU A 655 -3.73 -0.89 -5.15
C GLU A 655 -2.74 0.18 -5.59
N THR A 656 -2.33 0.15 -6.86
CA THR A 656 -1.39 1.13 -7.41
C THR A 656 -1.98 2.54 -7.36
N ALA A 657 -3.28 2.68 -7.64
CA ALA A 657 -3.96 3.97 -7.53
C ALA A 657 -4.00 4.46 -6.07
N ILE A 658 -4.41 3.62 -5.12
CA ILE A 658 -4.52 3.95 -3.68
C ILE A 658 -3.18 4.34 -3.07
N SER A 659 -2.12 3.59 -3.38
CA SER A 659 -0.76 3.88 -2.92
C SER A 659 -0.07 5.01 -3.72
N GLY A 660 -0.65 5.43 -4.85
CA GLY A 660 -0.10 6.46 -5.73
C GLY A 660 -0.33 7.90 -5.23
N PRO A 661 0.44 8.88 -5.73
CA PRO A 661 0.38 10.26 -5.26
C PRO A 661 -0.81 11.07 -5.82
N LEU A 662 -1.52 10.55 -6.83
CA LEU A 662 -2.55 11.29 -7.56
C LEU A 662 -3.91 11.15 -6.87
N PHE A 663 -4.51 12.27 -6.47
CA PHE A 663 -5.83 12.30 -5.85
C PHE A 663 -6.91 11.79 -6.81
N GLU A 664 -6.90 12.28 -8.04
CA GLU A 664 -7.89 11.95 -9.08
C GLU A 664 -7.89 10.45 -9.39
N ALA A 665 -6.72 9.81 -9.32
CA ALA A 665 -6.58 8.37 -9.50
C ALA A 665 -7.35 7.58 -8.45
N ARG A 666 -7.17 7.97 -7.19
CA ARG A 666 -7.77 7.33 -6.01
C ARG A 666 -9.28 7.53 -6.02
N ALA A 667 -9.71 8.78 -6.19
CA ALA A 667 -11.12 9.13 -6.24
C ALA A 667 -11.86 8.35 -7.35
N GLN A 668 -11.35 8.37 -8.58
CA GLN A 668 -12.01 7.68 -9.70
C GLN A 668 -12.07 6.16 -9.52
N CYS A 669 -11.01 5.51 -9.04
CA CYS A 669 -11.03 4.06 -8.83
C CYS A 669 -12.09 3.67 -7.80
N LEU A 670 -12.14 4.39 -6.67
CA LEU A 670 -13.10 4.14 -5.60
C LEU A 670 -14.53 4.43 -6.04
N GLU A 671 -14.76 5.52 -6.78
CA GLU A 671 -16.07 5.86 -7.34
C GLU A 671 -16.55 4.81 -8.35
N LEU A 672 -15.65 4.32 -9.21
CA LEU A 672 -15.99 3.33 -10.23
C LEU A 672 -16.35 1.98 -9.59
N MET A 673 -15.63 1.57 -8.54
CA MET A 673 -15.97 0.41 -7.72
C MET A 673 -17.34 0.59 -7.04
N ALA A 674 -17.55 1.74 -6.40
CA ALA A 674 -18.80 2.07 -5.71
C ALA A 674 -20.00 2.14 -6.66
N ALA A 675 -19.82 2.58 -7.90
CA ALA A 675 -20.86 2.66 -8.93
C ALA A 675 -21.30 1.27 -9.42
N HIS A 676 -20.40 0.29 -9.42
CA HIS A 676 -20.67 -1.08 -9.85
C HIS A 676 -20.88 -2.07 -8.69
N GLY A 677 -20.95 -1.57 -7.44
CA GLY A 677 -21.28 -2.38 -6.25
C GLY A 677 -20.15 -3.27 -5.72
N TRP A 678 -18.90 -2.97 -6.06
CA TRP A 678 -17.74 -3.76 -5.63
C TRP A 678 -17.17 -3.29 -4.29
N ARG A 679 -16.68 -4.25 -3.49
CA ARG A 679 -15.96 -4.00 -2.24
C ARG A 679 -14.45 -4.01 -2.45
N ALA A 680 -13.75 -3.17 -1.67
CA ALA A 680 -12.30 -3.21 -1.55
C ALA A 680 -11.83 -4.53 -0.93
N PRO A 681 -10.72 -5.12 -1.41
CA PRO A 681 -10.07 -6.28 -0.78
C PRO A 681 -9.73 -6.06 0.69
N GLU A 682 -9.77 -7.13 1.50
CA GLU A 682 -9.52 -7.07 2.96
C GLU A 682 -8.18 -6.39 3.28
N ARG A 683 -7.16 -6.70 2.47
CA ARG A 683 -5.81 -6.17 2.60
C ARG A 683 -5.70 -4.65 2.48
N LEU A 684 -6.68 -3.98 1.86
CA LEU A 684 -6.68 -2.53 1.64
C LEU A 684 -7.50 -1.77 2.69
N LEU A 685 -8.27 -2.45 3.54
CA LEU A 685 -9.20 -1.79 4.43
C LEU A 685 -8.51 -0.85 5.43
N GLY A 686 -7.39 -1.29 6.04
CA GLY A 686 -6.60 -0.43 6.93
C GLY A 686 -6.08 0.84 6.24
N ASP A 687 -5.47 0.67 5.06
CA ASP A 687 -4.94 1.77 4.25
C ASP A 687 -6.03 2.77 3.84
N LEU A 688 -7.21 2.27 3.46
CA LEU A 688 -8.35 3.10 3.09
C LEU A 688 -8.90 3.92 4.26
N LEU A 689 -8.90 3.36 5.48
CA LEU A 689 -9.31 4.08 6.69
C LEU A 689 -8.34 5.23 7.01
N ALA A 690 -7.05 4.94 6.99
CA ALA A 690 -5.99 5.94 7.17
C ALA A 690 -6.04 7.02 6.08
N LEU A 691 -6.28 6.61 4.83
CA LEU A 691 -6.40 7.53 3.71
C LEU A 691 -7.62 8.45 3.84
N GLY A 692 -8.79 7.91 4.16
CA GLY A 692 -10.00 8.71 4.37
C GLY A 692 -9.90 9.67 5.55
N ALA A 693 -9.11 9.34 6.59
CA ALA A 693 -8.83 10.27 7.68
C ALA A 693 -8.02 11.49 7.21
N ARG A 694 -7.01 11.28 6.35
CA ARG A 694 -6.16 12.33 5.77
C ARG A 694 -6.86 13.13 4.66
N GLU A 695 -7.69 12.49 3.85
CA GLU A 695 -8.29 13.07 2.64
C GLU A 695 -9.82 13.05 2.69
N VAL A 696 -10.41 14.17 3.10
CA VAL A 696 -11.87 14.31 3.27
C VAL A 696 -12.64 14.08 1.97
N GLY A 697 -12.07 14.49 0.83
CA GLY A 697 -12.73 14.42 -0.48
C GLY A 697 -13.07 13.03 -0.98
N ILE A 698 -12.40 11.98 -0.49
CA ILE A 698 -12.66 10.59 -0.91
C ILE A 698 -13.51 9.80 0.08
N ARG A 699 -13.83 10.34 1.26
CA ARG A 699 -14.51 9.61 2.35
C ARG A 699 -15.80 8.95 1.88
N VAL A 700 -16.60 9.65 1.09
CA VAL A 700 -17.85 9.13 0.54
C VAL A 700 -17.60 7.91 -0.35
N ALA A 701 -16.60 7.97 -1.23
CA ALA A 701 -16.24 6.86 -2.10
C ALA A 701 -15.71 5.67 -1.29
N VAL A 702 -14.84 5.92 -0.30
CA VAL A 702 -14.32 4.88 0.59
C VAL A 702 -15.45 4.20 1.38
N SER A 703 -16.34 4.94 2.03
CA SER A 703 -17.47 4.39 2.80
C SER A 703 -18.36 3.44 1.97
N ARG A 704 -18.47 3.67 0.67
CA ARG A 704 -19.26 2.84 -0.24
C ARG A 704 -18.57 1.53 -0.64
N VAL A 705 -17.24 1.45 -0.54
CA VAL A 705 -16.47 0.26 -0.93
C VAL A 705 -15.89 -0.51 0.26
N LEU A 706 -16.08 -0.05 1.51
CA LEU A 706 -15.55 -0.72 2.70
C LEU A 706 -16.20 -2.08 3.01
N GLY A 707 -17.51 -2.22 2.74
CA GLY A 707 -18.30 -3.36 3.22
C GLY A 707 -18.46 -3.41 4.74
N GLU A 708 -19.10 -4.46 5.26
CA GLU A 708 -19.33 -4.68 6.69
C GLU A 708 -18.01 -4.88 7.43
N ARG A 709 -17.08 -5.64 6.84
CA ARG A 709 -15.76 -5.85 7.44
C ARG A 709 -14.95 -4.56 7.57
N GLY A 710 -15.00 -3.68 6.56
CA GLY A 710 -14.34 -2.38 6.63
C GLY A 710 -14.95 -1.46 7.69
N ARG A 711 -16.29 -1.48 7.85
CA ARG A 711 -16.98 -0.73 8.92
C ARG A 711 -16.67 -1.28 10.31
N TRP A 712 -16.67 -2.61 10.47
CA TRP A 712 -16.23 -3.28 11.69
C TRP A 712 -14.81 -2.87 12.06
N LEU A 713 -13.88 -2.94 11.09
CA LEU A 713 -12.49 -2.55 11.29
C LEU A 713 -12.37 -1.07 11.66
N ALA A 714 -13.19 -0.20 11.07
CA ALA A 714 -13.23 1.23 11.40
C ALA A 714 -13.60 1.50 12.87
N GLY A 715 -14.38 0.63 13.49
CA GLY A 715 -14.69 0.70 14.92
C GLY A 715 -13.47 0.45 15.82
N LEU A 716 -12.47 -0.29 15.33
CA LEU A 716 -11.25 -0.66 16.04
C LEU A 716 -10.06 0.23 15.69
N HIS A 717 -9.99 0.67 14.43
CA HIS A 717 -8.88 1.42 13.87
C HIS A 717 -8.86 2.89 14.35
N PRO A 718 -7.71 3.45 14.75
CA PRO A 718 -7.62 4.83 15.25
C PRO A 718 -8.13 5.86 14.23
N ASP A 719 -7.84 5.64 12.94
CA ASP A 719 -8.31 6.49 11.84
C ASP A 719 -9.71 6.14 11.32
N GLY A 720 -10.41 5.17 11.92
CA GLY A 720 -11.72 4.71 11.43
C GLY A 720 -12.93 5.53 11.89
N ARG A 721 -12.74 6.48 12.81
CA ARG A 721 -13.81 7.27 13.45
C ARG A 721 -14.78 7.99 12.49
N TRP A 722 -14.35 8.25 11.26
CA TRP A 722 -15.15 8.99 10.28
C TRP A 722 -16.15 8.09 9.51
N VAL A 723 -16.05 6.77 9.63
CA VAL A 723 -16.90 5.81 8.90
C VAL A 723 -18.26 5.59 9.58
N GLY A 724 -18.32 5.66 10.92
CA GLY A 724 -19.50 5.32 11.73
C GLY A 724 -20.53 6.43 11.93
N GLY A 725 -20.49 7.51 11.13
CA GLY A 725 -21.30 8.71 11.34
C GLY A 725 -22.60 8.77 10.53
N GLN A 726 -23.28 7.65 10.24
CA GLN A 726 -24.64 7.72 9.67
C GLN A 726 -25.63 8.03 10.80
N VAL A 727 -25.66 9.31 11.18
CA VAL A 727 -26.67 9.88 12.08
C VAL A 727 -27.99 9.97 11.32
N SER A 728 -29.08 9.48 11.91
CA SER A 728 -30.43 9.68 11.40
C SER A 728 -30.95 11.10 11.69
N ALA A 729 -32.03 11.52 11.03
CA ALA A 729 -32.66 12.81 11.33
C ALA A 729 -33.10 12.95 12.80
N GLU A 730 -33.46 11.83 13.44
CA GLU A 730 -33.88 11.74 14.84
C GLU A 730 -32.73 12.01 15.83
N GLU A 731 -31.50 11.63 15.45
CA GLU A 731 -30.28 11.78 16.27
C GLU A 731 -29.60 13.14 16.10
N TRP A 732 -30.15 14.02 15.25
CA TRP A 732 -29.65 15.38 15.00
C TRP A 732 -29.32 16.19 16.27
N PRO A 733 -30.17 16.20 17.32
CA PRO A 733 -29.90 17.02 18.51
C PRO A 733 -28.61 16.63 19.24
N THR A 734 -28.23 15.36 19.17
CA THR A 734 -27.06 14.79 19.86
C THR A 734 -25.84 14.63 18.97
N ALA A 735 -26.02 14.77 17.65
CA ALA A 735 -24.96 14.60 16.66
C ALA A 735 -23.84 15.64 16.78
N SER A 736 -22.63 15.25 16.41
CA SER A 736 -21.50 16.18 16.25
C SER A 736 -21.66 17.05 15.01
N ALA A 737 -20.90 18.15 14.95
CA ALA A 737 -20.91 19.05 13.79
C ALA A 737 -20.47 18.39 12.48
N ALA A 738 -19.61 17.37 12.55
CA ALA A 738 -19.17 16.62 11.37
C ALA A 738 -20.27 15.70 10.86
N GLU A 739 -20.95 15.00 11.78
CA GLU A 739 -22.06 14.09 11.46
C GLU A 739 -23.26 14.85 10.88
N ARG A 740 -23.62 16.01 11.45
CA ARG A 740 -24.71 16.84 10.91
C ARG A 740 -24.44 17.29 9.47
N ARG A 741 -23.21 17.69 9.15
CA ARG A 741 -22.82 18.08 7.78
C ARG A 741 -22.93 16.90 6.82
N LEU A 742 -22.46 15.73 7.24
CA LEU A 742 -22.52 14.52 6.43
C LEU A 742 -23.97 14.10 6.17
N LEU A 743 -24.83 14.12 7.20
CA LEU A 743 -26.25 13.82 7.06
C LEU A 743 -26.95 14.76 6.07
N VAL A 744 -26.73 16.08 6.18
CA VAL A 744 -27.29 17.04 5.21
C VAL A 744 -26.79 16.72 3.80
N GLN A 745 -25.49 16.46 3.61
CA GLN A 745 -24.93 16.11 2.29
C GLN A 745 -25.53 14.83 1.72
N GLU A 746 -25.72 13.80 2.55
CA GLU A 746 -26.34 12.54 2.15
C GLU A 746 -27.82 12.71 1.78
N LEU A 747 -28.59 13.44 2.58
CA LEU A 747 -29.99 13.76 2.27
C LEU A 747 -30.08 14.53 0.96
N ARG A 748 -29.20 15.52 0.72
CA ARG A 748 -29.20 16.26 -0.56
C ARG A 748 -28.98 15.39 -1.79
N GLN A 749 -28.33 14.24 -1.68
CA GLN A 749 -28.16 13.31 -2.79
C GLN A 749 -29.37 12.39 -3.01
N ARG A 750 -30.09 12.03 -1.94
CA ARG A 750 -31.18 11.05 -1.97
C ARG A 750 -32.57 11.69 -2.01
N ASP A 751 -32.79 12.68 -1.15
CA ASP A 751 -34.04 13.44 -1.00
C ASP A 751 -33.70 14.90 -0.60
N PRO A 752 -33.52 15.80 -1.60
CA PRO A 752 -33.22 17.20 -1.36
C PRO A 752 -34.25 17.91 -0.47
N ALA A 753 -35.53 17.56 -0.58
CA ALA A 753 -36.61 18.18 0.18
C ALA A 753 -36.53 17.80 1.67
N ALA A 754 -36.18 16.55 1.99
CA ALA A 754 -35.97 16.11 3.37
C ALA A 754 -34.84 16.88 4.08
N ALA A 755 -33.74 17.20 3.38
CA ALA A 755 -32.67 18.01 3.96
C ALA A 755 -33.14 19.44 4.30
N ALA A 756 -33.93 20.06 3.42
CA ALA A 756 -34.50 21.39 3.65
C ALA A 756 -35.51 21.36 4.81
N ALA A 757 -36.33 20.32 4.90
CA ALA A 757 -37.26 20.11 6.01
C ALA A 757 -36.52 19.91 7.34
N LEU A 758 -35.44 19.12 7.36
CA LEU A 758 -34.58 18.93 8.53
C LEU A 758 -34.02 20.26 9.04
N LEU A 759 -33.50 21.11 8.15
CA LEU A 759 -32.94 22.41 8.51
C LEU A 759 -34.00 23.45 8.89
N ARG A 760 -35.21 23.35 8.32
CA ARG A 760 -36.38 24.14 8.71
C ARG A 760 -36.88 23.75 10.11
N GLY A 761 -36.69 22.50 10.52
CA GLY A 761 -37.15 21.99 11.80
C GLY A 761 -38.64 21.61 11.81
N PRO A 762 -39.14 21.08 12.93
CA PRO A 762 -40.52 20.61 13.05
C PRO A 762 -41.51 21.77 12.93
N ALA A 763 -42.69 21.50 12.37
CA ALA A 763 -43.75 22.49 12.15
C ALA A 763 -44.24 23.17 13.45
N ASP A 764 -44.22 22.43 14.56
CA ASP A 764 -44.65 22.91 15.88
C ASP A 764 -43.52 23.61 16.66
N GLY A 765 -42.32 23.72 16.07
CA GLY A 765 -41.14 24.35 16.69
C GLY A 765 -40.78 25.70 16.09
N PRO A 766 -39.79 26.41 16.68
CA PRO A 766 -39.25 27.61 16.06
C PRO A 766 -38.65 27.28 14.68
N ALA A 767 -39.13 27.99 13.65
CA ALA A 767 -38.64 27.83 12.29
C ALA A 767 -37.13 28.03 12.23
N PHE A 768 -36.45 27.16 11.48
CA PHE A 768 -35.00 27.14 11.28
C PHE A 768 -34.15 26.88 12.52
N ALA A 769 -34.73 26.43 13.64
CA ALA A 769 -33.95 26.14 14.85
C ALA A 769 -32.76 25.19 14.64
N PRO A 770 -32.86 24.10 13.84
CA PRO A 770 -31.72 23.25 13.52
C PRO A 770 -30.58 23.98 12.80
N PHE A 771 -30.91 24.94 11.94
CA PHE A 771 -29.94 25.81 11.27
C PHE A 771 -29.35 26.82 12.25
N ASP A 772 -30.19 27.54 13.01
CA ASP A 772 -29.77 28.64 13.88
C ASP A 772 -28.90 28.20 15.06
N GLN A 773 -29.14 27.00 15.60
CA GLN A 773 -28.35 26.42 16.69
C GLN A 773 -26.99 25.89 16.23
N ALA A 774 -26.80 25.70 14.92
CA ALA A 774 -25.53 25.22 14.39
C ALA A 774 -24.44 26.30 14.45
N SER A 775 -23.18 25.88 14.54
CA SER A 775 -22.06 26.82 14.50
C SER A 775 -22.03 27.57 13.16
N GLY A 776 -21.40 28.76 13.14
CA GLY A 776 -21.29 29.53 11.89
C GLY A 776 -20.65 28.75 10.74
N ALA A 777 -19.66 27.91 11.02
CA ALA A 777 -19.03 27.04 10.02
C ALA A 777 -19.98 25.96 9.50
N GLU A 778 -20.88 25.44 10.33
CA GLU A 778 -21.92 24.51 9.88
C GLU A 778 -22.96 25.20 9.02
N ARG A 779 -23.43 26.38 9.41
CA ARG A 779 -24.40 27.15 8.63
C ARG A 779 -23.89 27.49 7.23
N VAL A 780 -22.61 27.87 7.09
CA VAL A 780 -21.95 28.01 5.79
C VAL A 780 -22.02 26.69 5.01
N ALA A 781 -21.61 25.58 5.62
CA ALA A 781 -21.60 24.27 4.97
C ALA A 781 -23.01 23.81 4.56
N PHE A 782 -24.05 24.12 5.34
CA PHE A 782 -25.43 23.84 5.01
C PHE A 782 -25.88 24.63 3.78
N CYS A 783 -25.67 25.95 3.75
CA CYS A 783 -25.97 26.79 2.58
C CYS A 783 -25.26 26.32 1.30
N GLU A 784 -24.02 25.82 1.42
CA GLU A 784 -23.26 25.27 0.29
C GLU A 784 -23.80 23.91 -0.16
N ALA A 785 -24.21 23.05 0.78
CA ALA A 785 -24.75 21.73 0.49
C ALA A 785 -26.06 21.80 -0.33
N LEU A 786 -26.88 22.84 -0.14
CA LEU A 786 -28.14 23.03 -0.88
C LEU A 786 -27.93 23.15 -2.41
N ARG A 787 -26.72 23.43 -2.91
CA ARG A 787 -26.47 23.46 -4.36
C ARG A 787 -26.73 22.11 -5.03
N THR A 788 -26.58 21.01 -4.30
CA THR A 788 -26.92 19.67 -4.80
C THR A 788 -28.44 19.51 -4.73
N GLY A 789 -29.12 19.36 -5.86
CA GLY A 789 -30.60 19.24 -5.89
C GLY A 789 -31.36 20.51 -5.51
N LEU A 790 -30.78 21.69 -5.76
CA LEU A 790 -31.38 23.00 -5.45
C LEU A 790 -32.80 23.13 -6.02
N GLY A 791 -33.78 23.49 -5.18
CA GLY A 791 -35.18 23.58 -5.58
C GLY A 791 -36.00 24.57 -4.75
N PRO A 792 -37.31 24.72 -5.07
CA PRO A 792 -38.19 25.71 -4.41
C PRO A 792 -38.28 25.55 -2.89
N TRP A 793 -38.12 24.33 -2.36
CA TRP A 793 -38.11 24.04 -0.91
C TRP A 793 -36.97 24.72 -0.15
N ASP A 794 -35.90 25.12 -0.84
CA ASP A 794 -34.74 25.80 -0.25
C ASP A 794 -34.93 27.32 -0.10
N ALA A 795 -35.97 27.89 -0.73
CA ALA A 795 -36.17 29.34 -0.85
C ALA A 795 -36.21 30.05 0.52
N ASP A 796 -37.07 29.57 1.43
CA ASP A 796 -37.26 30.22 2.72
C ASP A 796 -36.00 30.15 3.60
N LEU A 797 -35.31 29.00 3.58
CA LEU A 797 -34.08 28.81 4.35
C LEU A 797 -32.96 29.73 3.84
N LEU A 798 -32.82 29.86 2.53
CA LEU A 798 -31.83 30.75 1.92
C LEU A 798 -32.15 32.22 2.24
N GLU A 799 -33.43 32.59 2.23
CA GLU A 799 -33.85 33.96 2.54
C GLU A 799 -33.69 34.29 4.03
N HIS A 800 -33.93 33.33 4.93
CA HIS A 800 -33.57 33.41 6.34
C HIS A 800 -32.05 33.56 6.54
N ALA A 801 -31.26 32.78 5.81
CA ALA A 801 -29.80 32.82 5.91
C ALA A 801 -29.16 34.14 5.40
N LEU A 802 -29.87 34.92 4.57
CA LEU A 802 -29.43 36.28 4.19
C LEU A 802 -29.47 37.25 5.38
N ASP A 803 -30.27 36.97 6.40
CA ASP A 803 -30.36 37.77 7.63
C ASP A 803 -29.41 37.29 8.74
N ASP A 804 -28.55 36.30 8.46
CA ASP A 804 -27.61 35.79 9.44
C ASP A 804 -26.63 36.90 9.89
N ARG A 805 -26.34 36.96 11.19
CA ARG A 805 -25.43 37.95 11.76
C ARG A 805 -24.01 37.83 11.20
N ARG A 806 -23.57 36.64 10.80
CA ARG A 806 -22.22 36.41 10.27
C ARG A 806 -22.14 36.65 8.76
N ALA A 807 -21.11 37.38 8.34
CA ALA A 807 -20.90 37.73 6.94
C ALA A 807 -20.58 36.52 6.03
N ASP A 808 -19.90 35.51 6.56
CA ASP A 808 -19.56 34.28 5.82
C ASP A 808 -20.81 33.45 5.49
N VAL A 809 -21.75 33.31 6.44
CA VAL A 809 -23.05 32.65 6.21
C VAL A 809 -23.87 33.39 5.17
N ARG A 810 -23.99 34.73 5.28
CA ARG A 810 -24.70 35.54 4.27
C ARG A 810 -24.07 35.38 2.88
N SER A 811 -22.74 35.38 2.80
CA SER A 811 -22.02 35.17 1.53
C SER A 811 -22.33 33.81 0.90
N ALA A 812 -22.35 32.74 1.71
CA ALA A 812 -22.72 31.40 1.26
C ALA A 812 -24.19 31.33 0.81
N ALA A 813 -25.11 31.96 1.55
CA ALA A 813 -26.52 32.07 1.21
C ALA A 813 -26.73 32.82 -0.11
N VAL A 814 -26.10 33.99 -0.30
CA VAL A 814 -26.12 34.75 -1.56
C VAL A 814 -25.64 33.90 -2.74
N ALA A 815 -24.50 33.21 -2.57
CA ALA A 815 -23.91 32.39 -3.62
C ALA A 815 -24.82 31.23 -4.06
N THR A 816 -25.65 30.71 -3.17
CA THR A 816 -26.61 29.63 -3.46
C THR A 816 -27.98 30.16 -3.90
N ALA A 817 -28.50 31.21 -3.27
CA ALA A 817 -29.82 31.80 -3.59
C ALA A 817 -29.90 32.38 -5.00
N ILE A 818 -28.81 32.92 -5.54
CA ILE A 818 -28.80 33.43 -6.93
C ILE A 818 -28.97 32.29 -7.95
N LEU A 819 -28.58 31.07 -7.61
CA LEU A 819 -28.74 29.91 -8.49
C LEU A 819 -30.18 29.38 -8.52
N LEU A 820 -31.01 29.75 -7.54
CA LEU A 820 -32.41 29.33 -7.47
C LEU A 820 -33.27 30.22 -8.39
N PRO A 821 -33.87 29.69 -9.47
CA PRO A 821 -34.71 30.48 -10.36
C PRO A 821 -35.87 31.11 -9.59
N GLY A 822 -36.06 32.43 -9.78
CA GLY A 822 -37.11 33.16 -9.07
C GLY A 822 -36.88 33.31 -7.57
N SER A 823 -35.65 33.25 -7.06
CA SER A 823 -35.38 33.63 -5.67
C SER A 823 -35.70 35.11 -5.41
N GLY A 824 -36.01 35.44 -4.14
CA GLY A 824 -36.24 36.83 -3.72
C GLY A 824 -35.05 37.72 -4.05
N LEU A 825 -33.85 37.23 -3.74
CA LEU A 825 -32.58 37.88 -4.07
C LEU A 825 -32.40 38.16 -5.57
N ALA A 826 -32.67 37.18 -6.44
CA ALA A 826 -32.53 37.35 -7.89
C ALA A 826 -33.52 38.41 -8.43
N ARG A 827 -34.78 38.40 -7.96
CA ARG A 827 -35.78 39.42 -8.32
C ARG A 827 -35.33 40.82 -7.89
N ARG A 828 -34.83 40.97 -6.67
CA ARG A 828 -34.35 42.27 -6.17
C ARG A 828 -33.15 42.78 -6.97
N ALA A 829 -32.17 41.92 -7.29
CA ALA A 829 -31.03 42.29 -8.11
C ALA A 829 -31.45 42.72 -9.53
N ALA A 830 -32.40 42.01 -10.14
CA ALA A 830 -32.96 42.40 -11.42
C ALA A 830 -33.69 43.76 -11.34
N ALA A 831 -34.53 43.97 -10.34
CA ALA A 831 -35.27 45.23 -10.13
C ALA A 831 -34.33 46.43 -9.93
N ARG A 832 -33.25 46.27 -9.13
CA ARG A 832 -32.29 47.37 -8.88
C ARG A 832 -31.46 47.77 -10.09
N THR A 833 -31.42 46.94 -11.12
CA THR A 833 -30.74 47.25 -12.39
C THR A 833 -31.71 47.69 -13.50
N GLU A 834 -33.00 47.76 -13.20
CA GLU A 834 -34.00 48.24 -14.13
C GLU A 834 -33.79 49.73 -14.44
N GLY A 835 -33.89 50.10 -15.71
CA GLY A 835 -33.64 51.47 -16.16
C GLY A 835 -32.18 51.93 -16.17
N LEU A 836 -31.23 51.17 -15.58
CA LEU A 836 -29.82 51.56 -15.56
C LEU A 836 -29.10 51.35 -16.90
N VAL A 837 -29.59 50.47 -17.77
CA VAL A 837 -28.96 50.15 -19.06
C VAL A 837 -29.85 50.63 -20.20
N GLY A 838 -29.45 51.73 -20.84
CA GLY A 838 -30.10 52.26 -22.05
C GLY A 838 -29.36 51.87 -23.32
N VAL A 839 -30.10 51.56 -24.38
CA VAL A 839 -29.55 51.23 -25.71
C VAL A 839 -29.84 52.35 -26.70
N THR A 840 -28.82 52.88 -27.35
CA THR A 840 -28.98 53.76 -28.52
C THR A 840 -28.31 53.15 -29.75
N ARG A 841 -28.74 53.58 -30.95
CA ARG A 841 -28.17 53.16 -32.23
C ARG A 841 -27.66 54.40 -32.95
N HIS A 842 -26.40 54.39 -33.38
CA HIS A 842 -25.80 55.49 -34.13
C HIS A 842 -25.20 55.00 -35.45
N GLY A 843 -25.22 55.84 -36.49
CA GLY A 843 -24.65 55.55 -37.80
C GLY A 843 -25.68 55.46 -38.95
N LEU A 844 -25.17 55.44 -40.18
CA LEU A 844 -25.96 55.35 -41.40
C LEU A 844 -26.66 53.97 -41.53
N PRO A 845 -27.78 53.88 -42.27
CA PRO A 845 -28.39 52.58 -42.60
C PRO A 845 -27.33 51.65 -43.24
N GLY A 846 -27.11 50.47 -42.65
CA GLY A 846 -26.09 49.51 -43.09
C GLY A 846 -24.77 49.51 -42.30
N ARG A 847 -24.52 50.50 -41.43
CA ARG A 847 -23.36 50.56 -40.52
C ARG A 847 -23.73 51.03 -39.10
N ARG A 848 -24.90 50.65 -38.60
CA ARG A 848 -25.35 51.08 -37.26
C ARG A 848 -24.55 50.35 -36.18
N VAL A 849 -23.98 51.11 -35.25
CA VAL A 849 -23.28 50.60 -34.06
C VAL A 849 -24.22 50.76 -32.85
N HIS A 850 -24.29 49.73 -32.01
CA HIS A 850 -25.03 49.77 -30.75
C HIS A 850 -24.18 50.48 -29.68
N ARG A 851 -24.81 51.37 -28.91
CA ARG A 851 -24.19 52.01 -27.75
C ARG A 851 -25.01 51.72 -26.50
N LEU A 852 -24.35 51.23 -25.45
CA LEU A 852 -24.89 51.02 -24.13
C LEU A 852 -24.52 52.21 -23.25
N LYS A 853 -25.52 53.00 -22.87
CA LYS A 853 -25.39 54.03 -21.82
C LYS A 853 -25.81 53.40 -20.50
N ILE A 854 -24.88 53.28 -19.57
CA ILE A 854 -25.10 52.62 -18.28
C ILE A 854 -24.97 53.65 -17.15
N ASP A 855 -26.07 53.87 -16.42
CA ASP A 855 -26.06 54.68 -15.21
C ASP A 855 -25.67 53.84 -13.99
N THR A 856 -25.33 54.49 -12.87
CA THR A 856 -24.91 53.82 -11.64
C THR A 856 -25.95 54.01 -10.53
N PRO A 857 -26.08 53.04 -9.59
CA PRO A 857 -26.96 53.19 -8.43
C PRO A 857 -26.63 54.46 -7.62
N ALA A 858 -27.65 55.10 -7.04
CA ALA A 858 -27.48 56.33 -6.27
C ALA A 858 -26.57 56.17 -5.02
N GLY A 859 -26.53 54.97 -4.43
CA GLY A 859 -25.72 54.67 -3.26
C GLY A 859 -26.01 53.26 -2.71
N LEU A 860 -25.31 52.89 -1.63
CA LEU A 860 -25.50 51.59 -0.97
C LEU A 860 -26.73 51.63 -0.05
N THR A 861 -27.74 50.80 -0.33
CA THR A 861 -28.94 50.64 0.53
C THR A 861 -28.78 49.53 1.56
N ASP A 862 -29.65 49.50 2.57
CA ASP A 862 -29.67 48.40 3.56
C ASP A 862 -30.04 47.05 2.96
N GLU A 863 -30.93 47.05 1.97
CA GLU A 863 -31.28 45.84 1.21
C GLU A 863 -30.08 45.30 0.42
N MET A 864 -29.26 46.19 -0.16
CA MET A 864 -28.02 45.78 -0.81
C MET A 864 -27.03 45.17 0.18
N ARG A 865 -26.93 45.72 1.40
CA ARG A 865 -26.09 45.15 2.48
C ARG A 865 -26.58 43.77 2.92
N ARG A 866 -27.89 43.60 3.10
CA ARG A 866 -28.55 42.31 3.40
C ARG A 866 -28.22 41.28 2.33
N ASP A 867 -28.35 41.68 1.07
CA ASP A 867 -28.01 40.87 -0.10
C ASP A 867 -26.48 40.68 -0.28
N GLY A 868 -25.65 41.07 0.68
CA GLY A 868 -24.20 40.84 0.69
C GLY A 868 -23.38 41.78 -0.19
N ILE A 869 -23.91 42.95 -0.58
CA ILE A 869 -23.12 44.02 -1.21
C ILE A 869 -22.52 44.90 -0.12
N SER A 870 -21.20 45.03 -0.13
CA SER A 870 -20.47 45.91 0.77
C SER A 870 -19.83 47.05 0.00
N ALA A 871 -19.86 48.26 0.59
CA ALA A 871 -19.00 49.37 0.17
C ALA A 871 -17.56 49.13 0.68
N ALA A 872 -16.88 48.14 0.12
CA ALA A 872 -15.53 47.81 0.52
C ALA A 872 -14.54 48.52 -0.41
N GLN A 873 -14.11 49.73 -0.01
CA GLN A 873 -12.73 50.23 -0.13
C GLN A 873 -12.65 51.65 0.44
N ARG A 874 -11.81 51.85 1.46
CA ARG A 874 -11.39 53.21 1.85
C ARG A 874 -10.56 53.76 0.69
N HIS A 875 -10.71 55.03 0.34
CA HIS A 875 -9.98 55.75 -0.73
C HIS A 875 -10.56 55.73 -2.17
N LEU A 876 -11.79 55.25 -2.40
CA LEU A 876 -12.45 55.42 -3.71
C LEU A 876 -13.24 56.73 -3.80
N SER A 877 -13.31 57.32 -4.99
CA SER A 877 -14.27 58.39 -5.28
C SER A 877 -15.72 57.88 -5.20
N ASP A 878 -16.67 58.81 -5.05
CA ASP A 878 -18.10 58.48 -5.04
C ASP A 878 -18.53 57.77 -6.33
N ALA A 879 -18.05 58.24 -7.48
CA ALA A 879 -18.32 57.64 -8.78
C ALA A 879 -17.78 56.20 -8.90
N GLU A 880 -16.55 55.95 -8.42
CA GLU A 880 -15.96 54.60 -8.41
C GLU A 880 -16.70 53.65 -7.46
N SER A 881 -17.12 54.16 -6.31
CA SER A 881 -17.92 53.42 -5.34
C SER A 881 -19.25 52.99 -5.95
N ARG A 882 -19.97 53.91 -6.61
CA ARG A 882 -21.23 53.60 -7.33
C ARG A 882 -21.03 52.63 -8.50
N ALA A 883 -19.91 52.72 -9.20
CA ALA A 883 -19.57 51.76 -10.26
C ALA A 883 -19.24 50.36 -9.73
N LEU A 884 -18.68 50.23 -8.51
CA LEU A 884 -18.52 48.92 -7.86
C LEU A 884 -19.86 48.31 -7.45
N LEU A 885 -20.80 49.12 -6.96
CA LEU A 885 -22.16 48.69 -6.66
C LEU A 885 -22.85 48.15 -7.92
N LEU A 886 -22.76 48.87 -9.03
CA LEU A 886 -23.26 48.41 -10.34
C LEU A 886 -22.65 47.05 -10.73
N THR A 887 -21.32 46.91 -10.61
CA THR A 887 -20.60 45.68 -10.96
C THR A 887 -21.04 44.51 -10.07
N ALA A 888 -21.34 44.75 -8.80
CA ALA A 888 -21.84 43.75 -7.87
C ALA A 888 -23.27 43.31 -8.22
N GLU A 889 -24.15 44.22 -8.60
CA GLU A 889 -25.52 43.90 -9.03
C GLU A 889 -25.53 43.14 -10.36
N ILE A 890 -24.80 43.62 -11.38
CA ILE A 890 -24.73 42.94 -12.69
C ILE A 890 -24.23 41.50 -12.54
N ALA A 891 -23.29 41.25 -11.64
CA ALA A 891 -22.75 39.91 -11.39
C ALA A 891 -23.77 38.93 -10.74
N ARG A 892 -24.98 39.39 -10.40
CA ARG A 892 -26.05 38.61 -9.74
C ARG A 892 -27.32 38.49 -10.57
N VAL A 893 -27.44 39.30 -11.61
CA VAL A 893 -28.55 39.24 -12.56
C VAL A 893 -28.26 38.13 -13.56
N ASP A 894 -29.28 37.30 -13.83
CA ASP A 894 -29.20 36.30 -14.88
C ASP A 894 -28.90 36.99 -16.22
N PRO A 895 -27.84 36.60 -16.94
CA PRO A 895 -27.49 37.22 -18.21
C PRO A 895 -28.62 37.26 -19.25
N ALA A 896 -29.57 36.33 -19.20
CA ALA A 896 -30.74 36.32 -20.10
C ALA A 896 -31.61 37.58 -19.98
N VAL A 897 -31.70 38.18 -18.79
CA VAL A 897 -32.46 39.40 -18.52
C VAL A 897 -31.94 40.58 -19.35
N TRP A 898 -30.63 40.62 -19.66
CA TRP A 898 -30.08 41.70 -20.48
C TRP A 898 -30.52 41.61 -21.94
N ALA A 899 -30.61 40.39 -22.49
CA ALA A 899 -31.09 40.20 -23.85
C ALA A 899 -32.56 40.61 -23.98
N GLU A 900 -33.40 40.25 -23.00
CA GLU A 900 -34.81 40.65 -22.92
C GLU A 900 -34.97 42.18 -22.83
N ARG A 901 -34.27 42.83 -21.91
CA ARG A 901 -34.40 44.28 -21.67
C ARG A 901 -33.86 45.14 -22.81
N THR A 902 -32.80 44.70 -23.49
CA THR A 902 -32.11 45.49 -24.52
C THR A 902 -32.53 45.13 -25.95
N GLY A 903 -33.12 43.96 -26.15
CA GLY A 903 -33.40 43.40 -27.48
C GLY A 903 -32.13 43.06 -28.28
N LEU A 904 -30.96 43.01 -27.64
CA LEU A 904 -29.68 42.65 -28.26
C LEU A 904 -29.35 41.19 -27.98
N THR A 905 -28.73 40.52 -28.96
CA THR A 905 -28.07 39.23 -28.72
C THR A 905 -26.85 39.40 -27.81
N ALA A 906 -26.40 38.33 -27.15
CA ALA A 906 -25.21 38.38 -26.29
C ALA A 906 -23.96 38.91 -27.02
N GLU A 907 -23.79 38.56 -28.30
CA GLU A 907 -22.70 39.05 -29.13
C GLU A 907 -22.82 40.55 -29.42
N GLN A 908 -24.00 41.02 -29.83
CA GLN A 908 -24.26 42.45 -30.06
C GLN A 908 -24.10 43.27 -28.78
N PHE A 909 -24.56 42.75 -27.64
CA PHE A 909 -24.43 43.39 -26.34
C PHE A 909 -22.96 43.57 -25.94
N LEU A 910 -22.13 42.54 -26.12
CA LEU A 910 -20.70 42.58 -25.79
C LEU A 910 -19.84 43.31 -26.82
N ALA A 911 -20.35 43.55 -28.03
CA ALA A 911 -19.71 44.33 -29.09
C ALA A 911 -20.09 45.82 -29.06
N ALA A 912 -21.12 46.21 -28.31
CA ALA A 912 -21.59 47.59 -28.23
C ALA A 912 -20.55 48.54 -27.60
N GLU A 913 -20.55 49.80 -28.02
CA GLU A 913 -19.81 50.86 -27.34
C GLU A 913 -20.40 51.09 -25.95
N VAL A 914 -19.59 51.03 -24.89
CA VAL A 914 -20.08 51.14 -23.51
C VAL A 914 -19.65 52.46 -22.89
N THR A 915 -20.59 53.21 -22.34
CA THR A 915 -20.33 54.30 -21.41
C THR A 915 -20.95 53.96 -20.06
N ILE A 916 -20.19 54.14 -18.97
CA ILE A 916 -20.69 53.98 -17.59
C ILE A 916 -20.55 55.33 -16.89
N ALA A 917 -21.64 55.82 -16.31
CA ALA A 917 -21.65 57.10 -15.59
C ALA A 917 -20.56 57.13 -14.50
N GLY A 918 -19.66 58.11 -14.59
CA GLY A 918 -18.60 58.32 -13.59
C GLY A 918 -17.37 57.41 -13.72
N VAL A 919 -17.27 56.56 -14.75
CA VAL A 919 -16.09 55.71 -14.99
C VAL A 919 -15.23 56.29 -16.12
N THR A 920 -13.99 56.65 -15.80
CA THR A 920 -12.95 57.00 -16.78
C THR A 920 -12.08 55.76 -17.07
N GLY A 921 -11.67 55.54 -18.33
CA GLY A 921 -10.86 54.37 -18.73
C GLY A 921 -11.58 53.40 -19.66
N GLU A 922 -11.67 52.11 -19.29
CA GLU A 922 -12.28 51.03 -20.09
C GLU A 922 -13.63 50.51 -19.53
N PRO A 923 -14.77 51.22 -19.73
CA PRO A 923 -16.08 50.79 -19.26
C PRO A 923 -16.49 49.38 -19.73
N ALA A 924 -16.14 49.01 -20.96
CA ALA A 924 -16.44 47.70 -21.52
C ALA A 924 -15.71 46.56 -20.77
N ALA A 925 -14.45 46.77 -20.35
CA ALA A 925 -13.71 45.77 -19.58
C ALA A 925 -14.33 45.54 -18.20
N ARG A 926 -14.78 46.60 -17.53
CA ARG A 926 -15.47 46.52 -16.24
C ARG A 926 -16.79 45.76 -16.36
N LEU A 927 -17.59 46.05 -17.40
CA LEU A 927 -18.83 45.32 -17.68
C LEU A 927 -18.57 43.83 -17.95
N ARG A 928 -17.55 43.50 -18.76
CA ARG A 928 -17.15 42.11 -19.02
C ARG A 928 -16.78 41.37 -17.73
N GLY A 929 -16.01 41.98 -16.84
CA GLY A 929 -15.65 41.37 -15.56
C GLY A 929 -16.86 41.09 -14.66
N ALA A 930 -17.86 41.97 -14.67
CA ALA A 930 -19.13 41.74 -13.96
C ALA A 930 -19.92 40.57 -14.57
N LEU A 931 -20.10 40.60 -15.89
CA LEU A 931 -20.84 39.58 -16.64
C LEU A 931 -20.18 38.21 -16.58
N LEU A 932 -18.85 38.12 -16.62
CA LEU A 932 -18.14 36.85 -16.51
C LEU A 932 -18.55 36.07 -15.26
N ARG A 933 -18.70 36.75 -14.11
CA ARG A 933 -19.15 36.13 -12.86
C ARG A 933 -20.59 35.64 -12.94
N ALA A 934 -21.48 36.40 -13.58
CA ALA A 934 -22.86 35.97 -13.82
C ALA A 934 -22.91 34.78 -14.79
N VAL A 935 -22.19 34.84 -15.90
CA VAL A 935 -22.17 33.79 -16.93
C VAL A 935 -21.60 32.48 -16.41
N LEU A 936 -20.51 32.50 -15.65
CA LEU A 936 -19.97 31.28 -15.00
C LEU A 936 -20.94 30.66 -13.98
N ARG A 937 -21.81 31.48 -13.39
CA ARG A 937 -22.82 31.04 -12.42
C ARG A 937 -24.04 30.43 -13.11
N HIS A 938 -24.63 31.15 -14.07
CA HIS A 938 -25.87 30.77 -14.76
C HIS A 938 -25.66 29.85 -15.98
N ARG A 939 -24.42 29.76 -16.48
CA ARG A 939 -23.97 28.84 -17.54
C ARG A 939 -24.74 28.97 -18.87
N HIS A 940 -25.20 30.17 -19.23
CA HIS A 940 -25.93 30.40 -20.48
C HIS A 940 -25.01 30.24 -21.72
N PRO A 941 -25.27 29.28 -22.63
CA PRO A 941 -24.35 28.95 -23.72
C PRO A 941 -24.01 30.12 -24.66
N ASP A 942 -24.99 30.94 -25.03
CA ASP A 942 -24.76 32.05 -25.97
C ASP A 942 -23.88 33.16 -25.37
N TRP A 943 -24.06 33.44 -24.08
CA TRP A 943 -23.20 34.38 -23.35
C TRP A 943 -21.79 33.83 -23.14
N ILE A 944 -21.66 32.52 -22.90
CA ILE A 944 -20.36 31.85 -22.83
C ILE A 944 -19.61 32.02 -24.16
N ARG A 945 -20.23 31.66 -25.29
CA ARG A 945 -19.62 31.78 -26.63
C ARG A 945 -19.21 33.21 -26.94
N ALA A 946 -20.07 34.17 -26.62
CA ALA A 946 -19.79 35.59 -26.87
C ALA A 946 -18.68 36.15 -25.96
N LEU A 947 -18.54 35.68 -24.71
CA LEU A 947 -17.44 36.10 -23.82
C LEU A 947 -16.11 35.42 -24.13
N LEU A 948 -16.13 34.20 -24.66
CA LEU A 948 -14.93 33.37 -24.86
C LEU A 948 -13.76 34.08 -25.56
N PRO A 949 -13.94 34.82 -26.69
CA PRO A 949 -12.83 35.51 -27.35
C PRO A 949 -12.36 36.78 -26.61
N ARG A 950 -13.02 37.18 -25.52
CA ARG A 950 -12.84 38.47 -24.83
C ARG A 950 -12.24 38.33 -23.42
N VAL A 951 -11.84 37.13 -23.01
CA VAL A 951 -11.33 36.81 -21.66
C VAL A 951 -10.01 36.02 -21.72
N GLU A 952 -9.28 35.98 -20.60
CA GLU A 952 -7.97 35.31 -20.52
C GLU A 952 -8.09 33.78 -20.47
N LEU A 953 -6.99 33.05 -20.75
CA LEU A 953 -6.96 31.59 -20.90
C LEU A 953 -7.60 30.82 -19.74
N THR A 954 -7.31 31.20 -18.49
CA THR A 954 -7.88 30.56 -17.30
C THR A 954 -9.40 30.74 -17.22
N GLU A 955 -9.91 31.89 -17.66
CA GLU A 955 -11.34 32.18 -17.69
C GLU A 955 -12.01 31.47 -18.87
N GLN A 956 -11.33 31.36 -20.01
CA GLN A 956 -11.76 30.55 -21.15
C GLN A 956 -11.97 29.09 -20.74
N ALA A 957 -11.00 28.48 -20.03
CA ALA A 957 -11.12 27.10 -19.57
C ALA A 957 -12.35 26.88 -18.66
N ARG A 958 -12.62 27.82 -17.74
CA ARG A 958 -13.80 27.77 -16.86
C ARG A 958 -15.12 27.94 -17.62
N LEU A 959 -15.13 28.81 -18.62
CA LEU A 959 -16.29 29.01 -19.50
C LEU A 959 -16.57 27.78 -20.36
N ILE A 960 -15.52 27.16 -20.93
CA ILE A 960 -15.62 25.93 -21.72
C ILE A 960 -16.19 24.78 -20.87
N ASP A 961 -15.73 24.63 -19.62
CA ASP A 961 -16.23 23.61 -18.70
C ASP A 961 -17.74 23.72 -18.41
N CYS A 962 -18.31 24.93 -18.54
CA CYS A 962 -19.74 25.15 -18.36
C CYS A 962 -20.60 24.73 -19.56
N LEU A 963 -20.00 24.45 -20.72
CA LEU A 963 -20.73 24.09 -21.95
C LEU A 963 -21.04 22.59 -22.02
N PRO A 964 -22.20 22.19 -22.56
CA PRO A 964 -22.47 20.80 -22.92
C PRO A 964 -21.69 20.39 -24.19
N GLU A 965 -21.51 19.09 -24.40
CA GLU A 965 -21.04 18.58 -25.70
C GLU A 965 -22.17 18.64 -26.75
N PRO A 966 -21.87 18.88 -28.05
CA PRO A 966 -20.54 19.04 -28.66
C PRO A 966 -19.96 20.46 -28.59
N THR A 967 -20.73 21.42 -28.06
CA THR A 967 -20.37 22.86 -28.06
C THR A 967 -19.07 23.13 -27.30
N ARG A 968 -18.79 22.36 -26.26
CA ARG A 968 -17.54 22.42 -25.49
C ARG A 968 -16.30 22.21 -26.38
N THR A 969 -16.34 21.21 -27.26
CA THR A 969 -15.25 20.90 -28.19
C THR A 969 -15.06 21.99 -29.24
N GLU A 970 -16.16 22.52 -29.80
CA GLU A 970 -16.13 23.67 -30.73
C GLU A 970 -15.55 24.93 -30.06
N ALA A 971 -15.88 25.17 -28.80
CA ALA A 971 -15.38 26.29 -28.04
C ALA A 971 -13.86 26.22 -27.80
N VAL A 972 -13.28 25.03 -27.63
CA VAL A 972 -11.82 24.85 -27.57
C VAL A 972 -11.18 25.28 -28.90
N ALA A 973 -11.73 24.84 -30.04
CA ALA A 973 -11.22 25.22 -31.36
C ALA A 973 -11.33 26.73 -31.60
N LEU A 974 -12.46 27.34 -31.25
CA LEU A 974 -12.68 28.79 -31.35
C LEU A 974 -11.71 29.59 -30.46
N ALA A 975 -11.50 29.16 -29.22
CA ALA A 975 -10.59 29.82 -28.28
C ALA A 975 -9.11 29.61 -28.63
N ALA A 976 -8.77 28.53 -29.31
CA ALA A 976 -7.43 28.28 -29.83
C ALA A 976 -7.08 29.21 -31.00
N GLY A 977 -8.06 29.51 -31.87
CA GLY A 977 -7.88 30.41 -33.02
C GLY A 977 -7.87 31.91 -32.68
N ASN A 978 -8.45 32.30 -31.54
CA ASN A 978 -8.57 33.71 -31.13
C ASN A 978 -7.60 34.05 -29.99
N GLN A 979 -6.61 34.90 -30.26
CA GLN A 979 -5.83 35.55 -29.20
C GLN A 979 -6.54 36.84 -28.76
N PRO A 980 -7.02 36.95 -27.51
CA PRO A 980 -7.50 38.22 -26.99
C PRO A 980 -6.36 39.23 -27.11
N GLY A 981 -6.64 40.40 -27.70
CA GLY A 981 -5.62 41.42 -27.96
C GLY A 981 -4.97 41.90 -26.66
N SER A 982 -3.84 41.33 -26.28
CA SER A 982 -2.98 41.91 -25.26
C SER A 982 -2.12 42.98 -25.91
N ASN A 983 -2.07 44.18 -25.31
CA ASN A 983 -1.19 45.30 -25.70
C ASN A 983 0.32 44.99 -25.63
N THR A 984 0.70 43.72 -25.55
CA THR A 984 2.08 43.25 -25.55
C THR A 984 2.54 43.02 -26.98
N THR A 985 3.64 43.65 -27.37
CA THR A 985 4.25 43.66 -28.71
C THR A 985 4.70 42.26 -29.24
N ARG A 986 4.39 41.17 -28.53
CA ARG A 986 4.60 39.77 -28.95
C ARG A 986 3.43 38.88 -28.52
N PRO A 987 2.92 37.98 -29.39
CA PRO A 987 1.91 36.99 -29.01
C PRO A 987 2.48 35.98 -28.01
N ARG A 988 1.67 35.58 -27.00
CA ARG A 988 2.07 34.58 -25.97
C ARG A 988 2.18 33.15 -26.53
N PHE A 989 1.56 32.86 -27.68
CA PHE A 989 1.58 31.57 -28.35
C PHE A 989 1.90 31.77 -29.83
N THR A 990 2.68 30.86 -30.42
CA THR A 990 3.12 30.97 -31.81
C THR A 990 2.18 30.26 -32.79
N ALA A 991 1.47 29.24 -32.32
CA ALA A 991 0.48 28.49 -33.12
C ALA A 991 -0.83 28.24 -32.35
N PRO A 992 -2.00 28.14 -33.03
CA PRO A 992 -3.28 27.80 -32.40
C PRO A 992 -3.24 26.48 -31.61
N VAL A 993 -2.48 25.50 -32.09
CA VAL A 993 -2.38 24.18 -31.46
C VAL A 993 -1.67 24.22 -30.09
N GLU A 994 -0.67 25.08 -29.90
CA GLU A 994 -0.02 25.29 -28.59
C GLU A 994 -1.01 25.85 -27.57
N ARG A 995 -1.86 26.80 -28.02
CA ARG A 995 -2.91 27.39 -27.21
C ARG A 995 -4.01 26.37 -26.89
N ALA A 996 -4.38 25.52 -27.84
CA ALA A 996 -5.32 24.41 -27.61
C ALA A 996 -4.80 23.46 -26.52
N ALA A 997 -3.51 23.10 -26.54
CA ALA A 997 -2.90 22.27 -25.49
C ALA A 997 -2.95 22.95 -24.10
N ALA A 998 -2.62 24.24 -24.04
CA ALA A 998 -2.70 25.01 -22.80
C ALA A 998 -4.15 25.12 -22.27
N LEU A 999 -5.13 25.30 -23.16
CA LEU A 999 -6.55 25.32 -22.82
C LEU A 999 -7.03 23.96 -22.28
N LEU A 1000 -6.74 22.87 -23.00
CA LEU A 1000 -7.08 21.52 -22.56
C LEU A 1000 -6.48 21.22 -21.19
N ALA A 1001 -5.21 21.56 -20.96
CA ALA A 1001 -4.57 21.35 -19.67
C ALA A 1001 -5.25 22.12 -18.51
N ALA A 1002 -5.87 23.27 -18.82
CA ALA A 1002 -6.59 24.10 -17.86
C ALA A 1002 -8.05 23.68 -17.63
N ILE A 1003 -8.67 22.93 -18.56
CA ILE A 1003 -10.06 22.46 -18.43
C ILE A 1003 -10.13 21.34 -17.36
N PRO A 1004 -10.98 21.49 -16.32
CA PRO A 1004 -11.21 20.44 -15.32
C PRO A 1004 -11.70 19.13 -15.93
N GLY A 1005 -11.46 18.00 -15.25
CA GLY A 1005 -12.00 16.69 -15.64
C GLY A 1005 -13.19 16.27 -14.75
N PRO A 1006 -13.81 15.10 -15.04
CA PRO A 1006 -13.51 14.20 -16.15
C PRO A 1006 -13.95 14.76 -17.52
N TRP A 1007 -13.23 14.38 -18.58
CA TRP A 1007 -13.53 14.79 -19.96
C TRP A 1007 -14.46 13.78 -20.63
N SER A 1008 -15.30 14.31 -21.52
CA SER A 1008 -16.13 13.51 -22.42
C SER A 1008 -15.28 12.76 -23.45
N PRO A 1009 -15.82 11.71 -24.11
CA PRO A 1009 -15.17 11.09 -25.26
C PRO A 1009 -14.82 12.11 -26.38
N GLN A 1010 -15.71 13.07 -26.64
CA GLN A 1010 -15.53 14.11 -27.67
C GLN A 1010 -14.36 15.05 -27.33
N LEU A 1011 -14.28 15.55 -26.10
CA LEU A 1011 -13.18 16.40 -25.66
C LEU A 1011 -11.86 15.63 -25.60
N SER A 1012 -11.92 14.33 -25.27
CA SER A 1012 -10.76 13.44 -25.30
C SER A 1012 -10.27 13.19 -26.74
N GLN A 1013 -11.16 13.25 -27.74
CA GLN A 1013 -10.75 13.23 -29.14
C GLN A 1013 -10.01 14.52 -29.54
N ALA A 1014 -10.41 15.67 -29.00
CA ALA A 1014 -9.69 16.93 -29.21
C ALA A 1014 -8.27 16.91 -28.61
N LEU A 1015 -8.07 16.19 -27.49
CA LEU A 1015 -6.74 15.87 -26.99
C LEU A 1015 -5.92 15.07 -28.02
N VAL A 1016 -6.47 13.99 -28.57
CA VAL A 1016 -5.78 13.17 -29.57
C VAL A 1016 -5.39 14.01 -30.78
N THR A 1017 -6.31 14.80 -31.32
CA THR A 1017 -6.03 15.70 -32.46
C THR A 1017 -4.91 16.68 -32.12
N THR A 1018 -4.99 17.34 -30.96
CA THR A 1018 -4.00 18.33 -30.50
C THR A 1018 -2.61 17.71 -30.33
N LEU A 1019 -2.53 16.55 -29.68
CA LEU A 1019 -1.27 15.82 -29.49
C LEU A 1019 -0.72 15.29 -30.82
N THR A 1020 -1.58 14.80 -31.71
CA THR A 1020 -1.18 14.35 -33.05
C THR A 1020 -0.45 15.49 -33.76
N THR A 1021 -1.11 16.65 -33.90
CA THR A 1021 -0.53 17.82 -34.56
C THR A 1021 0.77 18.28 -33.91
N LEU A 1022 0.80 18.44 -32.57
CA LEU A 1022 2.01 18.90 -31.86
C LEU A 1022 3.20 17.95 -31.96
N LEU A 1023 2.94 16.64 -32.07
CA LEU A 1023 3.98 15.63 -32.10
C LEU A 1023 4.39 15.23 -33.53
N THR A 1024 3.61 15.62 -34.55
CA THR A 1024 3.94 15.40 -35.97
C THR A 1024 4.50 16.64 -36.66
N GLU A 1025 4.09 17.84 -36.26
CA GLU A 1025 4.57 19.10 -36.84
C GLU A 1025 5.70 19.71 -35.97
N HIS A 1026 6.70 20.34 -36.59
CA HIS A 1026 7.85 20.90 -35.88
C HIS A 1026 7.47 22.18 -35.12
N VAL A 1027 6.86 22.02 -33.94
CA VAL A 1027 6.43 23.10 -33.04
C VAL A 1027 7.19 22.97 -31.72
N ALA A 1028 8.50 23.27 -31.72
CA ALA A 1028 9.36 23.01 -30.56
C ALA A 1028 10.09 24.27 -30.07
N GLY A 1029 9.45 25.01 -29.16
CA GLY A 1029 10.09 25.99 -28.28
C GLY A 1029 9.89 25.62 -26.81
N PRO A 1030 10.74 26.08 -25.86
CA PRO A 1030 10.71 25.68 -24.45
C PRO A 1030 9.35 25.87 -23.74
N GLN A 1031 8.56 26.87 -24.18
CA GLN A 1031 7.22 27.10 -23.66
C GLN A 1031 6.21 26.05 -24.13
N ALA A 1032 6.25 25.64 -25.40
CA ALA A 1032 5.37 24.61 -25.95
C ALA A 1032 5.58 23.26 -25.26
N GLU A 1033 6.84 22.89 -25.00
CA GLU A 1033 7.19 21.66 -24.28
C GLU A 1033 6.57 21.60 -22.87
N SER A 1034 6.58 22.73 -22.15
CA SER A 1034 5.99 22.83 -20.81
C SER A 1034 4.48 22.57 -20.83
N TYR A 1035 3.77 23.10 -21.83
CA TYR A 1035 2.33 22.87 -21.99
C TYR A 1035 2.02 21.42 -22.38
N ILE A 1036 2.80 20.81 -23.26
CA ILE A 1036 2.65 19.39 -23.65
C ILE A 1036 2.83 18.50 -22.43
N ARG A 1037 3.91 18.69 -21.66
CA ARG A 1037 4.17 17.91 -20.43
C ARG A 1037 3.02 18.04 -19.43
N ARG A 1038 2.53 19.26 -19.21
CA ARG A 1038 1.38 19.51 -18.34
C ARG A 1038 0.12 18.80 -18.85
N LEU A 1039 -0.14 18.83 -20.16
CA LEU A 1039 -1.29 18.20 -20.79
C LEU A 1039 -1.24 16.67 -20.64
N LEU A 1040 -0.09 16.03 -20.91
CA LEU A 1040 0.08 14.58 -20.80
C LEU A 1040 -0.22 14.08 -19.38
N VAL A 1041 0.29 14.78 -18.37
CA VAL A 1041 0.08 14.44 -16.95
C VAL A 1041 -1.40 14.53 -16.56
N VAL A 1042 -2.09 15.62 -16.91
CA VAL A 1042 -3.50 15.78 -16.53
C VAL A 1042 -4.42 14.87 -17.36
N ALA A 1043 -4.09 14.63 -18.64
CA ALA A 1043 -4.86 13.78 -19.53
C ALA A 1043 -4.96 12.34 -19.05
N ALA A 1044 -3.93 11.83 -18.36
CA ALA A 1044 -3.91 10.46 -17.83
C ALA A 1044 -5.14 10.13 -16.98
N TRP A 1045 -5.66 11.11 -16.26
CA TRP A 1045 -6.81 10.96 -15.36
C TRP A 1045 -8.05 11.73 -15.82
N ARG A 1046 -7.92 12.74 -16.68
CA ARG A 1046 -9.07 13.49 -17.18
C ARG A 1046 -9.67 12.90 -18.45
N ALA A 1047 -8.85 12.38 -19.36
CA ALA A 1047 -9.34 11.85 -20.63
C ALA A 1047 -10.16 10.56 -20.43
N ASP A 1048 -11.06 10.33 -21.37
CA ASP A 1048 -11.72 9.03 -21.52
C ASP A 1048 -10.65 7.96 -21.87
N PRO A 1049 -10.59 6.84 -21.14
CA PRO A 1049 -9.56 5.81 -21.32
C PRO A 1049 -9.55 5.18 -22.72
N GLU A 1050 -10.62 5.30 -23.50
CA GLU A 1050 -10.71 4.66 -24.82
C GLU A 1050 -9.81 5.30 -25.87
N VAL A 1051 -9.42 6.57 -25.67
CA VAL A 1051 -8.49 7.27 -26.56
C VAL A 1051 -7.06 6.74 -26.47
N GLY A 1052 -6.72 5.97 -25.41
CA GLY A 1052 -5.38 5.40 -25.24
C GLY A 1052 -4.92 4.53 -26.41
N ARG A 1053 -5.86 3.82 -27.07
CA ARG A 1053 -5.55 3.00 -28.26
C ARG A 1053 -5.08 3.85 -29.44
N GLN A 1054 -5.69 5.02 -29.64
CA GLN A 1054 -5.32 5.96 -30.70
C GLN A 1054 -3.98 6.61 -30.40
N LEU A 1055 -3.76 7.04 -29.14
CA LEU A 1055 -2.48 7.64 -28.72
C LEU A 1055 -1.29 6.69 -28.86
N THR A 1056 -1.50 5.38 -28.67
CA THR A 1056 -0.47 4.36 -28.88
C THR A 1056 0.02 4.31 -30.34
N GLN A 1057 -0.79 4.77 -31.30
CA GLN A 1057 -0.47 4.76 -32.73
C GLN A 1057 0.37 5.96 -33.18
N LEU A 1058 0.63 6.95 -32.31
CA LEU A 1058 1.35 8.19 -32.67
C LEU A 1058 2.82 7.97 -33.10
N GLY A 1059 3.37 6.77 -32.92
CA GLY A 1059 4.65 6.35 -33.50
C GLY A 1059 5.89 7.10 -32.99
N PRO A 1060 7.11 6.62 -33.30
CA PRO A 1060 8.35 7.28 -32.91
C PRO A 1060 8.73 8.36 -33.94
N ASN A 1061 7.93 9.42 -34.04
CA ASN A 1061 8.33 10.61 -34.80
C ASN A 1061 9.29 11.48 -33.96
N PRO A 1062 10.24 12.21 -34.56
CA PRO A 1062 11.29 12.92 -33.83
C PRO A 1062 10.81 13.91 -32.74
N PRO A 1063 9.68 14.64 -32.88
CA PRO A 1063 9.11 15.42 -31.77
C PRO A 1063 8.48 14.54 -30.68
N ALA A 1064 7.90 13.39 -31.03
CA ALA A 1064 7.32 12.43 -30.09
C ALA A 1064 8.36 11.69 -29.24
N GLU A 1065 9.58 11.48 -29.75
CA GLU A 1065 10.68 10.84 -29.00
C GLU A 1065 11.05 11.62 -27.72
N ALA A 1066 10.97 12.95 -27.75
CA ALA A 1066 11.26 13.81 -26.60
C ALA A 1066 10.28 13.64 -25.42
N PHE A 1067 9.08 13.11 -25.70
CA PHE A 1067 8.01 12.87 -24.73
C PHE A 1067 7.61 11.39 -24.63
N ALA A 1068 8.43 10.49 -25.18
CA ALA A 1068 8.07 9.07 -25.29
C ALA A 1068 7.80 8.41 -23.92
N GLY A 1069 8.49 8.86 -22.87
CA GLY A 1069 8.25 8.37 -21.50
C GLY A 1069 6.87 8.78 -20.98
N GLU A 1070 6.54 10.06 -21.08
CA GLU A 1070 5.27 10.62 -20.61
C GLU A 1070 4.09 10.11 -21.44
N LEU A 1071 4.26 9.93 -22.75
CA LEU A 1071 3.24 9.35 -23.63
C LEU A 1071 3.00 7.86 -23.31
N ALA A 1072 4.07 7.11 -23.02
CA ALA A 1072 3.96 5.72 -22.57
C ALA A 1072 3.24 5.62 -21.23
N GLU A 1073 3.54 6.51 -20.29
CA GLU A 1073 2.85 6.59 -18.99
C GLU A 1073 1.36 6.92 -19.17
N LEU A 1074 1.03 7.91 -20.00
CA LEU A 1074 -0.35 8.24 -20.36
C LEU A 1074 -1.09 7.03 -20.93
N CYS A 1075 -0.51 6.34 -21.92
CA CYS A 1075 -1.13 5.16 -22.53
C CYS A 1075 -1.29 4.00 -21.54
N ALA A 1076 -0.31 3.78 -20.66
CA ALA A 1076 -0.38 2.76 -19.63
C ALA A 1076 -1.51 3.03 -18.63
N VAL A 1077 -1.64 4.28 -18.16
CA VAL A 1077 -2.72 4.68 -17.24
C VAL A 1077 -4.10 4.55 -17.91
N LEU A 1078 -4.26 5.04 -19.15
CA LEU A 1078 -5.53 4.92 -19.88
C LEU A 1078 -5.87 3.44 -20.15
N GLY A 1079 -4.88 2.61 -20.48
CA GLY A 1079 -5.03 1.18 -20.65
C GLY A 1079 -5.52 0.47 -19.39
N ALA A 1080 -4.89 0.74 -18.24
CA ALA A 1080 -5.30 0.19 -16.95
C ALA A 1080 -6.71 0.65 -16.54
N ARG A 1081 -7.04 1.94 -16.76
CA ARG A 1081 -8.39 2.47 -16.50
C ARG A 1081 -9.46 1.82 -17.38
N ARG A 1082 -9.13 1.53 -18.65
CA ARG A 1082 -10.02 0.80 -19.57
C ARG A 1082 -10.28 -0.62 -19.09
N GLU A 1083 -9.23 -1.34 -18.72
CA GLU A 1083 -9.33 -2.70 -18.19
C GLU A 1083 -10.18 -2.73 -16.91
N LEU A 1084 -9.93 -1.80 -15.99
CA LEU A 1084 -10.74 -1.60 -14.79
C LEU A 1084 -12.23 -1.39 -15.14
N ARG A 1085 -12.56 -0.48 -16.06
CA ARG A 1085 -13.96 -0.26 -16.50
C ARG A 1085 -14.58 -1.51 -17.12
N ALA A 1086 -13.86 -2.20 -17.99
CA ALA A 1086 -14.37 -3.40 -18.68
C ALA A 1086 -14.68 -4.54 -17.71
N VAL A 1087 -13.82 -4.77 -16.72
CA VAL A 1087 -14.04 -5.81 -15.70
C VAL A 1087 -15.18 -5.43 -14.77
N LEU A 1088 -15.23 -4.18 -14.29
CA LEU A 1088 -16.27 -3.74 -13.36
C LEU A 1088 -17.66 -3.67 -13.98
N ALA A 1089 -17.76 -3.43 -15.30
CA ALA A 1089 -19.02 -3.41 -16.04
C ALA A 1089 -19.63 -4.82 -16.22
N SER A 1090 -18.87 -5.89 -15.98
CA SER A 1090 -19.40 -7.24 -15.98
C SER A 1090 -20.08 -7.51 -14.62
N PRO A 1091 -21.36 -7.93 -14.59
CA PRO A 1091 -22.03 -8.19 -13.33
C PRO A 1091 -21.27 -9.28 -12.55
N PRO A 1092 -21.07 -9.11 -11.24
CA PRO A 1092 -20.49 -10.15 -10.41
C PRO A 1092 -21.36 -11.41 -10.53
N ASP A 1093 -20.73 -12.57 -10.76
CA ASP A 1093 -21.45 -13.83 -10.71
C ASP A 1093 -21.99 -14.01 -9.27
N PRO A 1094 -23.33 -14.01 -9.07
CA PRO A 1094 -23.91 -14.18 -7.73
C PRO A 1094 -23.58 -15.54 -7.11
N HIS A 1095 -23.05 -16.48 -7.89
CA HIS A 1095 -22.58 -17.79 -7.44
C HIS A 1095 -21.06 -17.92 -7.36
N SER A 1096 -20.29 -16.85 -7.61
CA SER A 1096 -18.88 -16.85 -7.24
C SER A 1096 -18.80 -16.84 -5.71
N ARG A 1097 -18.87 -18.02 -5.10
CA ARG A 1097 -18.41 -18.23 -3.74
C ARG A 1097 -17.04 -17.58 -3.67
N THR A 1098 -16.85 -16.69 -2.70
CA THR A 1098 -15.53 -16.18 -2.34
C THR A 1098 -14.58 -17.36 -2.37
N GLU A 1099 -13.64 -17.38 -3.33
CA GLU A 1099 -12.56 -18.37 -3.29
C GLU A 1099 -12.01 -18.36 -1.86
N PRO A 1100 -11.69 -19.54 -1.27
CA PRO A 1100 -11.06 -19.57 0.03
C PRO A 1100 -9.92 -18.57 0.02
N THR A 1101 -9.93 -17.66 0.98
CA THR A 1101 -8.95 -16.58 1.11
C THR A 1101 -7.57 -17.21 1.09
N ARG A 1102 -6.91 -17.11 -0.06
CA ARG A 1102 -5.60 -17.73 -0.28
C ARG A 1102 -4.63 -17.16 0.75
N PRO A 1103 -3.63 -17.93 1.18
CA PRO A 1103 -2.53 -17.39 1.96
C PRO A 1103 -1.99 -16.12 1.29
N ALA A 1104 -1.65 -15.13 2.11
CA ALA A 1104 -1.07 -13.88 1.64
C ALA A 1104 0.28 -13.61 2.29
N ARG A 1105 1.18 -13.07 1.46
CA ARG A 1105 2.58 -12.83 1.78
C ARG A 1105 2.75 -11.47 2.46
N LEU A 1106 3.61 -11.42 3.47
CA LEU A 1106 4.01 -10.22 4.19
C LEU A 1106 5.48 -9.94 3.87
N LEU A 1107 5.74 -9.01 2.95
CA LEU A 1107 7.11 -8.65 2.61
C LEU A 1107 7.69 -7.76 3.70
N VAL A 1108 8.60 -8.29 4.51
CA VAL A 1108 9.33 -7.51 5.51
C VAL A 1108 10.75 -7.22 5.00
N GLN A 1109 11.11 -5.93 4.94
CA GLN A 1109 12.48 -5.49 4.69
C GLN A 1109 13.14 -5.14 6.02
N GLU A 1110 14.29 -5.73 6.31
CA GLU A 1110 15.11 -5.32 7.45
C GLU A 1110 15.74 -3.95 7.15
N GLY A 1111 15.42 -2.94 7.96
CA GLY A 1111 16.10 -1.63 7.91
C GLY A 1111 15.37 -0.49 7.21
N SER A 1112 14.07 -0.57 6.95
CA SER A 1112 13.27 0.63 6.63
C SER A 1112 12.90 1.42 7.90
N ARG A 1113 13.92 2.00 8.55
CA ARG A 1113 13.82 3.18 9.39
C ARG A 1113 15.04 4.06 9.14
#